data_AF-A0A2D5EUG5-F1
#
_entry.id   AF-A0A2D5EUG5-F1
#
_cell.length_a   1.000
_cell.length_b   1.000
_cell.length_c   1.000
_cell.angle_alpha   90.00
_cell.angle_beta   90.00
_cell.angle_gamma   90.00
#
_symmetry.space_group_name_H-M   'P 1'
#
loop_
_entity.id
_entity.type
_entity.pdbx_description
1 polymer ?
#
loop_
_entity_poly.entity_id
_entity_poly.type
_entity_poly.pdbx_seq_one_letter_code
_entity_poly.pdbx_strand_id
1 'polypeptide(L)'
;MSARDLLLATLLGALALGCGDDDGSTADAGPGVDAGPGIDAGSPDGGPTDAAPPLDAAACDEGDEAVVIACPDELVVDCAPAAGVEVAATASAAACDDGPVTVTCTPDGDLLAPGESEGRCVARTEAGDEASCTFPVRVTAAAVALTCPDAITTACAGPTTEVSLDAPAVMDACGVAGSPSSDGPADGFPVGETEVRFEAPVEGGDPVACTTLVRVTDEDAPTVMCEDDLTLVRTRPDEVLTPPEAAATDACDPAPTLEVDTETLARGANEVTWSATDSAGRTGTCVTSIDVLEAYAPTGVRLVSATLRGDGSTRVTIAWEGAGGADRTGYALERAPAPGGPWTRITTVGRNARTANDPRMDGGERHYRVVTLAGAWDGGASESVRAYALDAAGYDLRGESVPTVPFATTLYGVVRHPRDLSAGPYPLVLLLHGNHGICRRTPTDDEDFCGTSQDHECPDGRFVTTPNAEGLAYLAETVAAQGYVAVSISANAMNCRNGWIGERAQLLRAHLAQWAEYATSGGAPFGGTFRGRVDLSRVALFGHSRGGEAVAAVPAVLRDAPLVGVNVTSIFSLAPTDFDGYAPRDVAYGVLLPACDGDVRFLNGTDIHDRSLAFDDPRPRAQVLFAGANHNFFNTEWRIDDNGDGRSCDVSLEVGGPAQRGMLEGVFGAWLAGTVPTGALPEAFVRADAPTPEGIDAWAGTPLDLRWTYAAERLRVDDLEGPGTPGTNRLGEANAFSGWSTAERCFDNACGSRYPHERGAMILSWDGGGPVASFGLGGADGSGWDTVSMRVVSRRSVFNSGADEQVFRVILEDAAGRRAAVRTSDVTTVPHLYPHNDPLEIFQTVRVPFASFLAATPGLDRSRLGAVEVRMDVGGYRRGSVLLTDVALAN
;
A
#
# COMPACT_ATOMS: atom_id res chain seq x y z
N MET A 1 -1.62 -25.93 20.06
CA MET A 1 -2.79 -25.92 20.96
C MET A 1 -3.58 -24.65 20.69
N SER A 2 -4.65 -24.73 19.91
CA SER A 2 -5.73 -23.74 19.88
C SER A 2 -6.98 -24.37 20.50
N ALA A 3 -7.96 -23.56 20.89
CA ALA A 3 -9.16 -24.03 21.56
C ALA A 3 -10.42 -23.42 20.95
N ARG A 4 -11.48 -24.24 20.93
CA ARG A 4 -12.91 -23.92 20.79
C ARG A 4 -13.47 -23.64 19.39
N ASP A 5 -14.14 -24.68 18.89
CA ASP A 5 -15.42 -24.60 18.20
C ASP A 5 -16.51 -23.86 19.01
N LEU A 6 -17.53 -23.35 18.31
CA LEU A 6 -18.91 -23.89 18.29
C LEU A 6 -20.01 -22.80 18.22
N LEU A 7 -21.17 -23.17 17.63
CA LEU A 7 -22.52 -22.54 17.54
C LEU A 7 -22.84 -21.86 16.17
N LEU A 8 -24.00 -22.08 15.50
CA LEU A 8 -25.19 -22.91 15.82
C LEU A 8 -26.09 -23.24 14.58
N ALA A 9 -26.70 -24.45 14.58
CA ALA A 9 -28.04 -24.94 14.09
C ALA A 9 -28.78 -24.31 12.86
N THR A 10 -29.36 -25.02 11.87
CA THR A 10 -30.22 -26.25 11.74
C THR A 10 -31.75 -26.12 11.90
N LEU A 11 -32.49 -26.81 11.01
CA LEU A 11 -33.93 -27.23 10.94
C LEU A 11 -34.24 -27.42 9.41
N LEU A 12 -34.96 -28.40 8.83
CA LEU A 12 -35.74 -29.61 9.20
C LEU A 12 -35.47 -30.70 8.09
N GLY A 13 -35.95 -31.96 8.11
CA GLY A 13 -36.66 -32.78 9.11
C GLY A 13 -37.65 -33.81 8.49
N ALA A 14 -37.75 -35.02 9.11
CA ALA A 14 -38.66 -36.17 8.84
C ALA A 14 -38.22 -37.20 7.76
N LEU A 15 -37.94 -38.50 8.01
CA LEU A 15 -38.66 -39.67 8.64
C LEU A 15 -39.30 -40.59 7.54
N ALA A 16 -39.32 -41.95 7.58
CA ALA A 16 -38.91 -42.95 8.57
C ALA A 16 -38.71 -44.40 7.99
N LEU A 17 -37.80 -45.18 8.62
CA LEU A 17 -37.84 -46.61 9.06
C LEU A 17 -38.58 -47.75 8.29
N GLY A 18 -37.90 -48.92 8.16
CA GLY A 18 -38.50 -50.26 7.92
C GLY A 18 -37.47 -51.42 7.95
N CYS A 19 -37.59 -52.35 8.92
CA CYS A 19 -36.61 -53.37 9.37
C CYS A 19 -36.41 -54.66 8.51
N GLY A 20 -35.35 -55.42 8.84
CA GLY A 20 -35.15 -56.88 8.56
C GLY A 20 -33.97 -57.14 7.59
N ASP A 21 -32.79 -57.66 7.98
CA ASP A 21 -32.46 -58.95 8.62
C ASP A 21 -32.81 -60.16 7.69
N ASP A 22 -31.97 -61.16 7.42
CA ASP A 22 -30.66 -61.53 8.01
C ASP A 22 -29.84 -62.51 7.13
N ASP A 23 -28.55 -62.66 7.49
CA ASP A 23 -27.69 -63.87 7.39
C ASP A 23 -27.28 -64.60 6.08
N GLY A 24 -26.03 -65.12 6.12
CA GLY A 24 -25.61 -66.33 5.39
C GLY A 24 -24.50 -66.14 4.34
N SER A 25 -23.27 -65.75 4.69
CA SER A 25 -22.15 -66.67 5.00
C SER A 25 -21.94 -67.84 4.01
N THR A 26 -20.75 -68.21 3.52
CA THR A 26 -19.35 -67.72 3.59
C THR A 26 -18.53 -68.71 2.76
N ALA A 27 -17.35 -68.29 2.26
CA ALA A 27 -16.17 -69.15 2.02
C ALA A 27 -16.24 -70.23 0.90
N ASP A 28 -15.14 -70.67 0.30
CA ASP A 28 -13.81 -70.06 0.04
C ASP A 28 -13.08 -70.98 -0.96
N ALA A 29 -12.06 -70.45 -1.65
CA ALA A 29 -10.99 -71.14 -2.40
C ALA A 29 -11.36 -72.11 -3.56
N GLY A 30 -10.75 -71.87 -4.73
CA GLY A 30 -10.70 -72.79 -5.88
C GLY A 30 -9.64 -73.90 -5.69
N PRO A 31 -8.74 -74.21 -6.66
CA PRO A 31 -8.61 -73.73 -8.05
C PRO A 31 -8.58 -74.90 -9.08
N GLY A 32 -8.37 -74.63 -10.37
CA GLY A 32 -8.01 -75.70 -11.33
C GLY A 32 -8.05 -75.33 -12.82
N VAL A 33 -6.87 -75.27 -13.45
CA VAL A 33 -6.67 -75.39 -14.92
C VAL A 33 -6.99 -76.83 -15.39
N ASP A 34 -7.40 -77.11 -16.63
CA ASP A 34 -6.52 -77.18 -17.82
C ASP A 34 -7.34 -77.42 -19.13
N ALA A 35 -6.66 -77.47 -20.28
CA ALA A 35 -7.22 -77.45 -21.65
C ALA A 35 -7.92 -78.74 -22.17
N GLY A 36 -8.76 -78.61 -23.20
CA GLY A 36 -9.28 -79.74 -24.00
C GLY A 36 -10.17 -79.32 -25.20
N PRO A 37 -10.17 -80.05 -26.34
CA PRO A 37 -10.66 -79.52 -27.63
C PRO A 37 -12.05 -80.01 -28.09
N GLY A 38 -12.61 -79.36 -29.11
CA GLY A 38 -13.96 -79.61 -29.63
C GLY A 38 -14.11 -80.70 -30.70
N ILE A 39 -15.37 -80.99 -31.08
CA ILE A 39 -15.75 -81.89 -32.19
C ILE A 39 -17.00 -81.35 -32.93
N ASP A 40 -17.00 -81.64 -34.23
CA ASP A 40 -17.97 -81.47 -35.32
C ASP A 40 -19.42 -81.99 -35.11
N ALA A 41 -20.40 -81.30 -35.70
CA ALA A 41 -21.78 -81.73 -36.11
C ALA A 41 -22.60 -80.47 -36.50
N GLY A 42 -23.49 -80.43 -37.49
CA GLY A 42 -23.91 -81.39 -38.52
C GLY A 42 -25.17 -80.83 -39.22
N SER A 43 -25.33 -81.01 -40.55
CA SER A 43 -26.49 -80.48 -41.28
C SER A 43 -27.82 -81.16 -40.92
N PRO A 44 -28.94 -80.42 -40.88
CA PRO A 44 -30.27 -80.96 -41.07
C PRO A 44 -30.87 -80.49 -42.41
N ASP A 45 -30.78 -81.33 -43.44
CA ASP A 45 -31.74 -81.29 -44.56
C ASP A 45 -32.96 -82.13 -44.15
N GLY A 46 -34.14 -81.52 -44.09
CA GLY A 46 -35.37 -82.23 -43.70
C GLY A 46 -36.46 -81.27 -43.22
N GLY A 47 -37.17 -80.63 -44.16
CA GLY A 47 -38.42 -79.94 -43.83
C GLY A 47 -39.50 -80.96 -43.46
N PRO A 48 -40.38 -80.65 -42.48
CA PRO A 48 -41.46 -81.54 -42.09
C PRO A 48 -42.55 -81.56 -43.17
N THR A 49 -43.00 -82.77 -43.52
CA THR A 49 -44.26 -82.97 -44.23
C THR A 49 -45.08 -83.97 -43.42
N ASP A 50 -45.92 -83.47 -42.51
CA ASP A 50 -46.89 -84.26 -41.76
C ASP A 50 -48.05 -84.70 -42.67
N ALA A 51 -47.72 -85.64 -43.56
CA ALA A 51 -48.69 -86.35 -44.35
C ALA A 51 -49.31 -87.47 -43.49
N ALA A 52 -50.64 -87.59 -43.53
CA ALA A 52 -51.37 -88.65 -42.84
C ALA A 52 -50.82 -90.05 -43.21
N PRO A 53 -50.71 -90.99 -42.25
CA PRO A 53 -50.10 -92.29 -42.49
C PRO A 53 -50.85 -93.09 -43.58
N PRO A 54 -50.15 -93.83 -44.45
CA PRO A 54 -50.79 -94.60 -45.50
C PRO A 54 -51.58 -95.78 -44.92
N LEU A 55 -52.84 -95.93 -45.33
CA LEU A 55 -53.69 -97.08 -44.98
C LEU A 55 -53.41 -98.27 -45.92
N ASP A 56 -53.23 -99.45 -45.32
CA ASP A 56 -53.09 -100.74 -45.98
C ASP A 56 -54.48 -101.40 -46.12
N ALA A 57 -54.71 -102.13 -47.23
CA ALA A 57 -55.95 -102.87 -47.49
C ALA A 57 -56.29 -103.97 -46.45
N ALA A 58 -55.38 -104.27 -45.52
CA ALA A 58 -55.65 -105.10 -44.34
C ALA A 58 -56.46 -104.39 -43.22
N ALA A 59 -56.78 -103.10 -43.34
CA ALA A 59 -57.50 -102.35 -42.29
C ALA A 59 -59.00 -102.68 -42.16
N CYS A 60 -59.58 -103.45 -43.08
CA CYS A 60 -60.99 -103.85 -43.08
C CYS A 60 -61.16 -105.26 -42.48
N ASP A 61 -61.01 -105.40 -41.15
CA ASP A 61 -61.14 -106.69 -40.45
C ASP A 61 -62.57 -106.91 -39.88
N GLU A 62 -63.02 -108.17 -39.86
CA GLU A 62 -64.41 -108.67 -39.80
C GLU A 62 -65.51 -107.79 -39.13
N GLY A 63 -66.13 -106.85 -39.86
CA GLY A 63 -67.46 -106.30 -39.48
C GLY A 63 -67.96 -105.01 -40.18
N ASP A 64 -68.74 -105.15 -41.26
CA ASP A 64 -69.75 -104.18 -41.78
C ASP A 64 -69.38 -102.68 -41.97
N GLU A 65 -68.11 -102.30 -42.07
CA GLU A 65 -67.68 -100.94 -42.50
C GLU A 65 -67.12 -100.93 -43.93
N ALA A 66 -67.50 -99.94 -44.75
CA ALA A 66 -67.21 -99.90 -46.19
C ALA A 66 -66.07 -98.94 -46.60
N VAL A 67 -65.71 -97.97 -45.76
CA VAL A 67 -64.65 -96.99 -46.04
C VAL A 67 -63.96 -96.55 -44.75
N VAL A 68 -62.64 -96.37 -44.79
CA VAL A 68 -61.80 -95.99 -43.65
C VAL A 68 -61.00 -94.72 -44.00
N ILE A 69 -60.85 -93.80 -43.04
CA ILE A 69 -60.09 -92.54 -43.17
C ILE A 69 -59.13 -92.36 -41.99
N ALA A 70 -57.93 -91.87 -42.28
CA ALA A 70 -56.93 -91.44 -41.30
C ALA A 70 -56.60 -89.95 -41.51
N CYS A 71 -56.76 -89.16 -40.45
CA CYS A 71 -56.32 -87.77 -40.37
C CYS A 71 -54.88 -87.70 -39.81
N PRO A 72 -54.15 -86.59 -40.01
CA PRO A 72 -52.95 -86.29 -39.21
C PRO A 72 -53.33 -86.10 -37.73
N ASP A 73 -52.40 -86.33 -36.81
CA ASP A 73 -52.65 -86.27 -35.36
C ASP A 73 -52.79 -84.82 -34.84
N GLU A 74 -52.03 -83.88 -35.38
CA GLU A 74 -52.09 -82.42 -35.15
C GLU A 74 -51.50 -81.70 -36.38
N LEU A 75 -51.89 -80.45 -36.63
CA LEU A 75 -51.25 -79.59 -37.64
C LEU A 75 -50.78 -78.29 -37.01
N VAL A 76 -49.47 -78.20 -36.73
CA VAL A 76 -48.82 -77.00 -36.19
C VAL A 76 -48.25 -76.16 -37.33
N VAL A 77 -48.56 -74.86 -37.35
CA VAL A 77 -48.07 -73.93 -38.38
C VAL A 77 -47.45 -72.70 -37.71
N ASP A 78 -46.16 -72.48 -37.95
CA ASP A 78 -45.44 -71.35 -37.37
C ASP A 78 -45.78 -70.03 -38.06
N CYS A 79 -46.25 -69.08 -37.25
CA CYS A 79 -46.47 -67.65 -37.54
C CYS A 79 -47.30 -67.24 -38.77
N ALA A 80 -48.38 -66.52 -38.51
CA ALA A 80 -49.10 -65.73 -39.51
C ALA A 80 -48.96 -64.22 -39.24
N PRO A 81 -48.74 -63.36 -40.26
CA PRO A 81 -49.03 -61.94 -40.15
C PRO A 81 -50.54 -61.74 -39.93
N ALA A 82 -50.99 -60.52 -39.61
CA ALA A 82 -52.41 -60.23 -39.34
C ALA A 82 -53.39 -60.56 -40.50
N ALA A 83 -52.88 -60.91 -41.69
CA ALA A 83 -53.65 -61.41 -42.83
C ALA A 83 -53.94 -62.94 -42.80
N GLY A 84 -53.32 -63.69 -41.89
CA GLY A 84 -53.41 -65.16 -41.80
C GLY A 84 -52.41 -65.91 -42.68
N VAL A 85 -52.33 -67.23 -42.51
CA VAL A 85 -51.54 -68.16 -43.34
C VAL A 85 -52.45 -69.21 -43.98
N GLU A 86 -52.21 -69.50 -45.26
CA GLU A 86 -52.88 -70.60 -45.98
C GLU A 86 -52.36 -71.95 -45.49
N VAL A 87 -53.29 -72.85 -45.18
CA VAL A 87 -52.99 -74.21 -44.72
C VAL A 87 -53.71 -75.22 -45.61
N ALA A 88 -53.01 -76.29 -45.99
CA ALA A 88 -53.55 -77.37 -46.83
C ALA A 88 -53.57 -78.69 -46.02
N ALA A 89 -54.74 -79.06 -45.51
CA ALA A 89 -54.93 -80.31 -44.79
C ALA A 89 -55.08 -81.50 -45.77
N THR A 90 -54.36 -82.59 -45.52
CA THR A 90 -54.50 -83.83 -46.29
C THR A 90 -54.77 -85.02 -45.38
N ALA A 91 -55.63 -85.93 -45.82
CA ALA A 91 -55.98 -87.17 -45.13
C ALA A 91 -55.96 -88.35 -46.11
N SER A 92 -55.57 -89.52 -45.62
CA SER A 92 -55.53 -90.77 -46.37
C SER A 92 -56.83 -91.55 -46.15
N ALA A 93 -57.39 -92.15 -47.20
CA ALA A 93 -58.60 -92.96 -47.12
C ALA A 93 -58.59 -94.12 -48.11
N ALA A 94 -59.28 -95.21 -47.76
CA ALA A 94 -59.41 -96.41 -48.57
C ALA A 94 -60.82 -97.01 -48.45
N ALA A 95 -61.36 -97.56 -49.54
CA ALA A 95 -62.60 -98.33 -49.54
C ALA A 95 -62.29 -99.82 -49.45
N CYS A 96 -63.11 -100.56 -48.71
CA CYS A 96 -62.92 -102.00 -48.49
C CYS A 96 -63.30 -102.87 -49.71
N ASP A 97 -63.82 -102.27 -50.78
CA ASP A 97 -64.22 -102.92 -52.03
C ASP A 97 -63.33 -102.57 -53.24
N ASP A 98 -62.15 -101.97 -52.99
CA ASP A 98 -61.24 -101.38 -53.98
C ASP A 98 -61.88 -100.26 -54.85
N GLY A 99 -63.01 -99.69 -54.42
CA GLY A 99 -63.67 -98.56 -55.07
C GLY A 99 -62.92 -97.23 -54.91
N PRO A 100 -63.08 -96.27 -55.85
CA PRO A 100 -62.49 -94.95 -55.71
C PRO A 100 -63.14 -94.17 -54.56
N VAL A 101 -62.30 -93.59 -53.71
CA VAL A 101 -62.70 -92.72 -52.58
C VAL A 101 -62.38 -91.27 -52.90
N THR A 102 -63.32 -90.37 -52.62
CA THR A 102 -63.06 -88.92 -52.63
C THR A 102 -62.86 -88.44 -51.20
N VAL A 103 -61.75 -87.76 -50.93
CA VAL A 103 -61.46 -87.11 -49.64
C VAL A 103 -61.56 -85.59 -49.80
N THR A 104 -62.19 -84.94 -48.82
CA THR A 104 -62.26 -83.48 -48.71
C THR A 104 -61.91 -83.08 -47.28
N CYS A 105 -61.00 -82.12 -47.13
CA CYS A 105 -60.54 -81.59 -45.85
C CYS A 105 -60.90 -80.11 -45.71
N THR A 106 -60.99 -79.64 -44.47
CA THR A 106 -61.17 -78.24 -44.09
C THR A 106 -60.39 -77.97 -42.80
N PRO A 107 -59.69 -76.83 -42.65
CA PRO A 107 -59.42 -75.84 -43.68
C PRO A 107 -58.52 -76.39 -44.79
N ASP A 108 -58.80 -75.99 -46.04
CA ASP A 108 -57.98 -76.28 -47.22
C ASP A 108 -57.96 -75.00 -48.08
N GLY A 109 -56.87 -74.23 -47.96
CA GLY A 109 -56.74 -72.90 -48.58
C GLY A 109 -57.39 -71.73 -47.80
N ASP A 110 -57.86 -71.95 -46.57
CA ASP A 110 -58.33 -70.86 -45.70
C ASP A 110 -57.16 -70.19 -44.93
N LEU A 111 -57.30 -68.89 -44.65
CA LEU A 111 -56.35 -68.08 -43.88
C LEU A 111 -56.67 -68.14 -42.38
N LEU A 112 -55.77 -68.73 -41.58
CA LEU A 112 -55.93 -68.83 -40.12
C LEU A 112 -55.16 -67.74 -39.38
N ALA A 113 -55.77 -67.16 -38.35
CA ALA A 113 -55.16 -66.21 -37.42
C ALA A 113 -54.52 -66.93 -36.20
N PRO A 114 -53.58 -66.29 -35.47
CA PRO A 114 -52.94 -66.90 -34.29
C PRO A 114 -53.95 -67.41 -33.24
N GLY A 115 -53.82 -68.68 -32.85
CA GLY A 115 -54.78 -69.36 -31.97
C GLY A 115 -54.88 -70.87 -32.20
N GLU A 116 -55.88 -71.48 -31.57
CA GLU A 116 -56.22 -72.91 -31.69
C GLU A 116 -57.56 -73.07 -32.42
N SER A 117 -57.62 -74.00 -33.38
CA SER A 117 -58.81 -74.30 -34.20
C SER A 117 -58.88 -75.81 -34.52
N GLU A 118 -59.99 -76.28 -35.09
CA GLU A 118 -60.22 -77.71 -35.38
C GLU A 118 -60.39 -77.95 -36.89
N GLY A 119 -59.57 -78.83 -37.45
CA GLY A 119 -59.65 -79.32 -38.82
C GLY A 119 -60.51 -80.58 -38.93
N ARG A 120 -61.16 -80.78 -40.07
CA ARG A 120 -62.03 -81.93 -40.36
C ARG A 120 -61.83 -82.45 -41.78
N CYS A 121 -61.65 -83.75 -41.93
CA CYS A 121 -61.64 -84.45 -43.22
C CYS A 121 -62.78 -85.47 -43.32
N VAL A 122 -63.30 -85.65 -44.53
CA VAL A 122 -64.40 -86.55 -44.87
C VAL A 122 -64.05 -87.35 -46.13
N ALA A 123 -64.22 -88.66 -46.07
CA ALA A 123 -64.02 -89.61 -47.16
C ALA A 123 -65.36 -90.23 -47.56
N ARG A 124 -65.67 -90.29 -48.86
CA ARG A 124 -66.94 -90.83 -49.39
C ARG A 124 -66.73 -91.75 -50.60
N THR A 125 -67.48 -92.86 -50.65
CA THR A 125 -67.51 -93.81 -51.78
C THR A 125 -68.60 -93.48 -52.81
N GLU A 126 -68.52 -94.04 -54.02
CA GLU A 126 -69.61 -93.91 -55.02
C GLU A 126 -70.93 -94.58 -54.58
N ALA A 127 -70.86 -95.60 -53.71
CA ALA A 127 -72.05 -96.24 -53.12
C ALA A 127 -72.79 -95.34 -52.12
N GLY A 128 -72.10 -94.31 -51.61
CA GLY A 128 -72.66 -93.30 -50.71
C GLY A 128 -72.23 -93.42 -49.25
N ASP A 129 -71.40 -94.42 -48.92
CA ASP A 129 -70.83 -94.61 -47.59
C ASP A 129 -69.79 -93.53 -47.28
N GLU A 130 -69.69 -93.13 -46.02
CA GLU A 130 -68.91 -91.95 -45.61
C GLU A 130 -68.28 -92.13 -44.22
N ALA A 131 -66.99 -91.79 -44.11
CA ALA A 131 -66.24 -91.74 -42.84
C ALA A 131 -65.60 -90.36 -42.67
N SER A 132 -65.41 -89.91 -41.43
CA SER A 132 -64.77 -88.61 -41.15
C SER A 132 -63.98 -88.59 -39.85
N CYS A 133 -62.91 -87.81 -39.82
CA CYS A 133 -62.07 -87.56 -38.65
C CYS A 133 -61.81 -86.05 -38.48
N THR A 134 -61.44 -85.64 -37.26
CA THR A 134 -61.01 -84.27 -36.93
C THR A 134 -59.66 -84.27 -36.22
N PHE A 135 -58.95 -83.15 -36.28
CA PHE A 135 -57.62 -82.97 -35.70
C PHE A 135 -57.40 -81.49 -35.30
N PRO A 136 -56.60 -81.19 -34.27
CA PRO A 136 -56.30 -79.83 -33.85
C PRO A 136 -55.36 -79.11 -34.83
N VAL A 137 -55.55 -77.80 -34.99
CA VAL A 137 -54.71 -76.89 -35.78
C VAL A 137 -54.27 -75.72 -34.89
N ARG A 138 -52.96 -75.50 -34.78
CA ARG A 138 -52.36 -74.53 -33.86
C ARG A 138 -51.42 -73.56 -34.56
N VAL A 139 -51.69 -72.26 -34.43
CA VAL A 139 -50.85 -71.18 -34.97
C VAL A 139 -50.20 -70.40 -33.83
N THR A 140 -48.87 -70.50 -33.74
CA THR A 140 -48.04 -69.87 -32.70
C THR A 140 -47.60 -68.46 -33.09
N ALA A 141 -47.53 -67.55 -32.10
CA ALA A 141 -46.85 -66.26 -32.25
C ALA A 141 -45.41 -66.39 -31.75
N ALA A 142 -44.42 -65.96 -32.53
CA ALA A 142 -43.01 -66.06 -32.14
C ALA A 142 -42.62 -64.99 -31.10
N ALA A 143 -41.63 -65.33 -30.28
CA ALA A 143 -41.00 -64.36 -29.38
C ALA A 143 -40.10 -63.41 -30.19
N VAL A 144 -40.41 -62.12 -30.16
CA VAL A 144 -39.51 -61.07 -30.64
C VAL A 144 -38.41 -60.87 -29.61
N ALA A 145 -37.16 -60.77 -30.05
CA ALA A 145 -36.03 -60.42 -29.18
C ALA A 145 -35.07 -59.43 -29.87
N LEU A 146 -34.47 -58.54 -29.07
CA LEU A 146 -33.34 -57.71 -29.48
C LEU A 146 -32.06 -58.29 -28.90
N THR A 147 -31.10 -58.58 -29.78
CA THR A 147 -29.71 -58.83 -29.38
C THR A 147 -28.95 -57.53 -29.54
N CYS A 148 -28.57 -56.90 -28.43
CA CYS A 148 -27.79 -55.67 -28.45
C CYS A 148 -26.38 -55.88 -29.03
N PRO A 149 -25.77 -54.83 -29.61
CA PRO A 149 -24.37 -54.87 -29.99
C PRO A 149 -23.48 -55.03 -28.75
N ASP A 150 -22.30 -55.62 -28.94
CA ASP A 150 -21.28 -55.77 -27.88
C ASP A 150 -20.89 -54.41 -27.28
N ALA A 151 -20.49 -54.42 -26.00
CA ALA A 151 -20.04 -53.21 -25.31
C ALA A 151 -18.80 -52.61 -25.99
N ILE A 152 -18.81 -51.29 -26.24
CA ILE A 152 -17.73 -50.58 -26.91
C ILE A 152 -16.87 -49.87 -25.86
N THR A 153 -15.55 -50.04 -25.96
CA THR A 153 -14.56 -49.21 -25.24
C THR A 153 -13.73 -48.43 -26.25
N THR A 154 -13.64 -47.11 -26.09
CA THR A 154 -12.84 -46.23 -26.96
C THR A 154 -12.10 -45.17 -26.15
N ALA A 155 -10.96 -44.73 -26.67
CA ALA A 155 -10.32 -43.51 -26.20
C ALA A 155 -11.19 -42.29 -26.55
N CYS A 156 -11.14 -41.25 -25.72
CA CYS A 156 -11.79 -39.97 -25.99
C CYS A 156 -11.13 -39.21 -27.15
N ALA A 157 -11.93 -38.42 -27.87
CA ALA A 157 -11.48 -37.59 -29.00
C ALA A 157 -11.77 -36.08 -28.83
N GLY A 158 -12.28 -35.71 -27.66
CA GLY A 158 -12.81 -34.39 -27.32
C GLY A 158 -13.61 -34.46 -26.02
N PRO A 159 -14.22 -33.34 -25.57
CA PRO A 159 -15.13 -33.31 -24.41
C PRO A 159 -16.32 -34.26 -24.54
N THR A 160 -16.71 -34.57 -25.79
CA THR A 160 -17.60 -35.66 -26.18
C THR A 160 -16.94 -36.45 -27.31
N THR A 161 -17.23 -37.75 -27.40
CA THR A 161 -16.67 -38.66 -28.40
C THR A 161 -17.80 -39.30 -29.19
N GLU A 162 -17.83 -39.10 -30.51
CA GLU A 162 -18.77 -39.81 -31.38
C GLU A 162 -18.43 -41.30 -31.40
N VAL A 163 -19.38 -42.15 -30.96
CA VAL A 163 -19.26 -43.60 -31.01
C VAL A 163 -20.37 -44.13 -31.92
N SER A 164 -19.96 -44.74 -33.04
CA SER A 164 -20.89 -45.41 -33.95
C SER A 164 -21.34 -46.72 -33.31
N LEU A 165 -22.59 -46.78 -32.85
CA LEU A 165 -23.22 -48.01 -32.39
C LEU A 165 -23.85 -48.76 -33.57
N ASP A 166 -23.53 -50.05 -33.68
CA ASP A 166 -24.24 -50.94 -34.59
C ASP A 166 -25.70 -51.10 -34.15
N ALA A 167 -26.62 -51.18 -35.10
CA ALA A 167 -28.03 -51.41 -34.78
C ALA A 167 -28.21 -52.82 -34.18
N PRO A 168 -29.02 -52.98 -33.12
CA PRO A 168 -29.24 -54.27 -32.48
C PRO A 168 -29.88 -55.24 -33.48
N ALA A 169 -29.47 -56.51 -33.42
CA ALA A 169 -30.05 -57.54 -34.26
C ALA A 169 -31.48 -57.86 -33.81
N VAL A 170 -32.45 -57.58 -34.67
CA VAL A 170 -33.86 -57.89 -34.44
C VAL A 170 -34.10 -59.34 -34.81
N MET A 171 -34.32 -60.19 -33.81
CA MET A 171 -34.82 -61.55 -34.01
C MET A 171 -36.35 -61.51 -34.02
N ASP A 172 -36.90 -61.38 -35.22
CA ASP A 172 -38.33 -61.38 -35.50
C ASP A 172 -38.59 -62.22 -36.75
N ALA A 173 -39.07 -63.45 -36.55
CA ALA A 173 -39.40 -64.37 -37.63
C ALA A 173 -40.71 -63.99 -38.37
N CYS A 174 -41.48 -63.03 -37.85
CA CYS A 174 -42.88 -62.82 -38.24
C CYS A 174 -43.18 -61.38 -38.70
N GLY A 175 -42.22 -60.46 -38.61
CA GLY A 175 -42.28 -59.10 -39.18
C GLY A 175 -43.13 -58.10 -38.39
N VAL A 176 -43.31 -58.34 -37.08
CA VAL A 176 -44.12 -57.54 -36.16
C VAL A 176 -43.31 -56.56 -35.30
N ALA A 177 -41.98 -56.58 -35.39
CA ALA A 177 -41.08 -55.65 -34.71
C ALA A 177 -40.81 -54.40 -35.55
N GLY A 178 -40.99 -53.23 -34.96
CA GLY A 178 -40.60 -51.95 -35.55
C GLY A 178 -39.08 -51.74 -35.55
N SER A 179 -38.62 -50.68 -36.24
CA SER A 179 -37.21 -50.30 -36.22
C SER A 179 -36.77 -49.90 -34.80
N PRO A 180 -35.66 -50.45 -34.27
CA PRO A 180 -35.14 -50.07 -32.96
C PRO A 180 -34.72 -48.60 -32.92
N SER A 181 -35.08 -47.89 -31.86
CA SER A 181 -34.56 -46.57 -31.51
C SER A 181 -33.55 -46.65 -30.37
N SER A 182 -32.54 -45.77 -30.38
CA SER A 182 -31.53 -45.64 -29.32
C SER A 182 -31.79 -44.37 -28.50
N ASP A 183 -31.52 -44.42 -27.19
CA ASP A 183 -31.47 -43.24 -26.32
C ASP A 183 -30.05 -42.63 -26.18
N GLY A 184 -29.08 -43.14 -26.94
CA GLY A 184 -27.69 -42.68 -26.92
C GLY A 184 -27.56 -41.17 -27.21
N PRO A 185 -26.60 -40.46 -26.58
CA PRO A 185 -26.46 -39.01 -26.74
C PRO A 185 -26.15 -38.61 -28.19
N ALA A 186 -26.98 -37.74 -28.76
CA ALA A 186 -26.82 -37.27 -30.15
C ALA A 186 -25.57 -36.40 -30.36
N ASP A 187 -25.06 -35.77 -29.30
CA ASP A 187 -23.87 -34.90 -29.31
C ASP A 187 -22.57 -35.63 -28.88
N GLY A 188 -22.60 -36.98 -28.87
CA GLY A 188 -21.49 -37.84 -28.49
C GLY A 188 -21.40 -38.18 -27.00
N PHE A 189 -20.56 -39.15 -26.67
CA PHE A 189 -20.43 -39.73 -25.34
C PHE A 189 -19.36 -39.00 -24.50
N PRO A 190 -19.64 -38.60 -23.25
CA PRO A 190 -18.63 -38.06 -22.33
C PRO A 190 -17.70 -39.17 -21.82
N VAL A 191 -16.57 -38.79 -21.23
CA VAL A 191 -15.68 -39.71 -20.50
C VAL A 191 -16.44 -40.41 -19.37
N GLY A 192 -16.24 -41.73 -19.24
CA GLY A 192 -16.93 -42.58 -18.28
C GLY A 192 -17.73 -43.71 -18.93
N GLU A 193 -18.67 -44.26 -18.18
CA GLU A 193 -19.58 -45.32 -18.63
C GLU A 193 -20.98 -44.74 -18.88
N THR A 194 -21.47 -44.92 -20.11
CA THR A 194 -22.84 -44.58 -20.52
C THR A 194 -23.56 -45.86 -20.92
N GLU A 195 -24.63 -46.22 -20.20
CA GLU A 195 -25.54 -47.29 -20.62
C GLU A 195 -26.46 -46.74 -21.72
N VAL A 196 -26.56 -47.45 -22.84
CA VAL A 196 -27.41 -47.11 -23.97
C VAL A 196 -28.47 -48.17 -24.14
N ARG A 197 -29.74 -47.75 -24.08
CA ARG A 197 -30.91 -48.59 -24.29
C ARG A 197 -31.34 -48.51 -25.75
N PHE A 198 -31.48 -49.67 -26.36
CA PHE A 198 -32.23 -49.82 -27.59
C PHE A 198 -33.62 -50.36 -27.27
N GLU A 199 -34.64 -49.76 -27.88
CA GLU A 199 -36.03 -50.18 -27.72
C GLU A 199 -36.71 -50.27 -29.08
N ALA A 200 -37.42 -51.38 -29.33
CA ALA A 200 -38.20 -51.61 -30.54
C ALA A 200 -39.67 -51.86 -30.16
N PRO A 201 -40.63 -51.11 -30.76
CA PRO A 201 -42.04 -51.36 -30.53
C PRO A 201 -42.46 -52.67 -31.22
N VAL A 202 -43.30 -53.46 -30.55
CA VAL A 202 -43.86 -54.71 -31.08
C VAL A 202 -45.35 -54.52 -31.34
N GLU A 203 -45.82 -54.80 -32.55
CA GLU A 203 -47.23 -54.64 -32.89
C GLU A 203 -48.09 -55.69 -32.16
N GLY A 204 -48.91 -55.25 -31.21
CA GLY A 204 -49.77 -56.12 -30.40
C GLY A 204 -49.15 -56.66 -29.10
N GLY A 205 -47.95 -56.20 -28.70
CA GLY A 205 -47.28 -56.60 -27.47
C GLY A 205 -46.57 -55.45 -26.75
N ASP A 206 -45.87 -55.77 -25.66
CA ASP A 206 -44.98 -54.82 -24.98
C ASP A 206 -43.72 -54.58 -25.84
N PRO A 207 -43.14 -53.36 -25.84
CA PRO A 207 -41.89 -53.08 -26.53
C PRO A 207 -40.74 -53.90 -25.92
N VAL A 208 -39.89 -54.43 -26.80
CA VAL A 208 -38.67 -55.14 -26.38
C VAL A 208 -37.52 -54.16 -26.29
N ALA A 209 -36.68 -54.32 -25.26
CA ALA A 209 -35.51 -53.49 -25.03
C ALA A 209 -34.29 -54.33 -24.64
N CYS A 210 -33.12 -53.85 -25.02
CA CYS A 210 -31.83 -54.34 -24.54
C CYS A 210 -30.93 -53.14 -24.24
N THR A 211 -29.91 -53.33 -23.41
CA THR A 211 -28.90 -52.29 -23.15
C THR A 211 -27.50 -52.76 -23.55
N THR A 212 -26.68 -51.82 -23.99
CA THR A 212 -25.25 -51.99 -24.22
C THR A 212 -24.49 -50.90 -23.47
N LEU A 213 -23.19 -51.13 -23.22
CA LEU A 213 -22.35 -50.19 -22.48
C LEU A 213 -21.37 -49.51 -23.44
N VAL A 214 -21.38 -48.18 -23.44
CA VAL A 214 -20.33 -47.36 -24.07
C VAL A 214 -19.41 -46.85 -22.98
N ARG A 215 -18.14 -47.26 -23.04
CA ARG A 215 -17.10 -46.79 -22.12
C ARG A 215 -16.11 -45.92 -22.87
N VAL A 216 -16.16 -44.62 -22.63
CA VAL A 216 -15.16 -43.68 -23.12
C VAL A 216 -14.08 -43.55 -22.05
N THR A 217 -12.87 -44.01 -22.36
CA THR A 217 -11.70 -43.85 -21.50
C THR A 217 -10.92 -42.64 -21.96
N ASP A 218 -10.74 -41.68 -21.07
CA ASP A 218 -9.52 -40.90 -21.09
C ASP A 218 -8.35 -41.79 -20.66
N GLU A 219 -7.14 -41.55 -21.18
CA GLU A 219 -5.86 -42.17 -20.80
C GLU A 219 -4.71 -41.17 -20.65
N ASP A 220 -4.87 -39.94 -21.16
CA ASP A 220 -3.86 -38.88 -21.14
C ASP A 220 -4.06 -37.98 -19.91
N ALA A 221 -3.02 -37.27 -19.48
CA ALA A 221 -3.10 -36.32 -18.38
C ALA A 221 -3.05 -34.87 -18.92
N PRO A 222 -3.63 -33.88 -18.22
CA PRO A 222 -3.64 -32.49 -18.67
C PRO A 222 -2.24 -31.97 -18.97
N THR A 223 -2.10 -31.24 -20.09
CA THR A 223 -0.88 -30.51 -20.38
C THR A 223 -0.88 -29.19 -19.61
N VAL A 224 0.05 -29.03 -18.67
CA VAL A 224 0.22 -27.80 -17.88
C VAL A 224 1.35 -26.95 -18.45
N MET A 225 1.07 -25.67 -18.65
CA MET A 225 1.98 -24.66 -19.20
C MET A 225 2.25 -23.59 -18.13
N CYS A 226 3.45 -23.64 -17.56
CA CYS A 226 4.01 -22.62 -16.69
C CYS A 226 4.58 -21.45 -17.51
N GLU A 227 4.79 -20.29 -16.88
CA GLU A 227 5.66 -19.25 -17.45
C GLU A 227 7.14 -19.69 -17.43
N ASP A 228 7.97 -19.04 -18.25
CA ASP A 228 9.43 -19.18 -18.20
C ASP A 228 9.99 -18.68 -16.85
N ASP A 229 11.17 -19.17 -16.44
CA ASP A 229 11.88 -18.70 -15.24
C ASP A 229 11.97 -17.16 -15.18
N LEU A 230 11.52 -16.58 -14.06
CA LEU A 230 11.32 -15.14 -13.92
C LEU A 230 11.85 -14.58 -12.60
N THR A 231 12.02 -13.25 -12.55
CA THR A 231 12.43 -12.53 -11.35
C THR A 231 11.36 -11.54 -10.94
N LEU A 232 10.93 -11.61 -9.68
CA LEU A 232 10.04 -10.62 -9.06
C LEU A 232 10.82 -9.74 -8.08
N VAL A 233 10.43 -8.47 -7.96
CA VAL A 233 11.03 -7.55 -6.98
C VAL A 233 9.98 -7.11 -5.97
N ARG A 234 10.17 -7.51 -4.71
CA ARG A 234 9.37 -7.01 -3.59
C ARG A 234 9.71 -5.54 -3.33
N THR A 235 8.71 -4.69 -3.49
CA THR A 235 8.78 -3.22 -3.45
C THR A 235 8.42 -2.63 -2.08
N ARG A 236 7.76 -3.39 -1.20
CA ARG A 236 7.47 -3.01 0.19
C ARG A 236 7.68 -4.19 1.17
N PRO A 237 8.04 -3.95 2.45
CA PRO A 237 8.28 -5.03 3.42
C PRO A 237 7.05 -5.93 3.70
N ASP A 238 5.85 -5.38 3.52
CA ASP A 238 4.54 -5.98 3.77
C ASP A 238 3.88 -6.55 2.49
N GLU A 239 4.57 -6.49 1.35
CA GLU A 239 4.07 -6.99 0.07
C GLU A 239 4.17 -8.52 -0.03
N VAL A 240 3.01 -9.17 -0.05
CA VAL A 240 2.86 -10.59 -0.36
C VAL A 240 2.89 -10.75 -1.87
N LEU A 241 3.87 -11.52 -2.36
CA LEU A 241 3.97 -11.89 -3.77
C LEU A 241 3.44 -13.32 -3.93
N THR A 242 2.59 -13.53 -4.93
CA THR A 242 2.06 -14.83 -5.33
C THR A 242 2.69 -15.26 -6.66
N PRO A 243 2.77 -16.56 -6.99
CA PRO A 243 3.18 -16.98 -8.33
C PRO A 243 2.21 -16.47 -9.41
N PRO A 244 2.66 -16.26 -10.65
CA PRO A 244 1.78 -16.20 -11.82
C PRO A 244 1.01 -17.50 -11.99
N GLU A 245 -0.26 -17.40 -12.42
CA GLU A 245 -1.15 -18.53 -12.65
C GLU A 245 -0.74 -19.29 -13.92
N ALA A 246 -0.59 -20.62 -13.82
CA ALA A 246 -0.33 -21.46 -14.99
C ALA A 246 -1.60 -21.71 -15.82
N ALA A 247 -1.41 -22.07 -17.09
CA ALA A 247 -2.51 -22.57 -17.93
C ALA A 247 -2.50 -24.11 -17.94
N ALA A 248 -3.68 -24.73 -17.96
CA ALA A 248 -3.81 -26.17 -18.20
C ALA A 248 -4.82 -26.42 -19.33
N THR A 249 -4.51 -27.39 -20.18
CA THR A 249 -5.41 -27.85 -21.24
C THR A 249 -5.43 -29.37 -21.26
N ASP A 250 -6.62 -29.93 -21.35
CA ASP A 250 -6.82 -31.33 -21.67
C ASP A 250 -7.73 -31.47 -22.91
N ALA A 251 -7.62 -32.59 -23.64
CA ALA A 251 -8.42 -32.85 -24.84
C ALA A 251 -9.83 -33.32 -24.51
N CYS A 252 -9.99 -34.00 -23.36
CA CYS A 252 -11.19 -34.72 -22.96
C CYS A 252 -11.87 -34.08 -21.73
N ASP A 253 -11.12 -33.33 -20.93
CA ASP A 253 -11.64 -32.43 -19.90
C ASP A 253 -11.51 -30.95 -20.33
N PRO A 254 -12.62 -30.22 -20.55
CA PRO A 254 -12.57 -28.79 -20.89
C PRO A 254 -12.23 -27.88 -19.70
N ALA A 255 -12.16 -28.38 -18.46
CA ALA A 255 -11.91 -27.62 -17.25
C ALA A 255 -11.14 -28.43 -16.17
N PRO A 256 -9.91 -28.89 -16.44
CA PRO A 256 -9.09 -29.60 -15.46
C PRO A 256 -8.83 -28.73 -14.23
N THR A 257 -8.85 -29.36 -13.04
CA THR A 257 -8.70 -28.68 -11.75
C THR A 257 -7.24 -28.32 -11.49
N LEU A 258 -6.92 -27.04 -11.41
CA LEU A 258 -5.57 -26.52 -11.23
C LEU A 258 -5.26 -26.21 -9.75
N GLU A 259 -4.11 -26.68 -9.25
CA GLU A 259 -3.58 -26.47 -7.91
C GLU A 259 -2.11 -26.03 -7.96
N VAL A 260 -1.65 -25.32 -6.92
CA VAL A 260 -0.26 -24.87 -6.75
C VAL A 260 0.31 -25.31 -5.40
N ASP A 261 1.59 -25.66 -5.35
CA ASP A 261 2.27 -26.09 -4.12
C ASP A 261 2.57 -24.97 -3.12
N THR A 262 2.66 -23.71 -3.58
CA THR A 262 2.79 -22.53 -2.73
C THR A 262 2.01 -21.32 -3.27
N GLU A 263 1.16 -20.73 -2.42
CA GLU A 263 0.45 -19.50 -2.74
C GLU A 263 1.32 -18.23 -2.53
N THR A 264 2.44 -18.32 -1.82
CA THR A 264 3.26 -17.16 -1.44
C THR A 264 4.75 -17.39 -1.67
N LEU A 265 5.44 -16.37 -2.19
CA LEU A 265 6.85 -16.44 -2.53
C LEU A 265 7.75 -15.84 -1.44
N ALA A 266 8.75 -16.62 -1.01
CA ALA A 266 9.80 -16.17 -0.10
C ALA A 266 10.93 -15.46 -0.86
N ARG A 267 11.81 -14.75 -0.14
CA ARG A 267 12.99 -14.10 -0.74
C ARG A 267 13.99 -15.16 -1.27
N GLY A 268 14.53 -14.92 -2.47
CA GLY A 268 15.42 -15.83 -3.18
C GLY A 268 14.67 -16.74 -4.15
N ALA A 269 15.32 -17.81 -4.60
CA ALA A 269 14.72 -18.79 -5.50
C ALA A 269 13.60 -19.59 -4.83
N ASN A 270 12.45 -19.66 -5.49
CA ASN A 270 11.33 -20.53 -5.20
C ASN A 270 11.13 -21.43 -6.42
N GLU A 271 11.08 -22.76 -6.23
CA GLU A 271 10.52 -23.65 -7.24
C GLU A 271 9.01 -23.73 -6.98
N VAL A 272 8.19 -23.42 -7.99
CA VAL A 272 6.73 -23.46 -7.89
C VAL A 272 6.22 -24.55 -8.82
N THR A 273 5.49 -25.51 -8.26
CA THR A 273 4.87 -26.61 -9.00
C THR A 273 3.38 -26.34 -9.20
N TRP A 274 2.97 -26.25 -10.46
CA TRP A 274 1.56 -26.26 -10.84
C TRP A 274 1.14 -27.67 -11.24
N SER A 275 -0.03 -28.08 -10.77
CA SER A 275 -0.58 -29.42 -10.92
C SER A 275 -2.01 -29.32 -11.43
N ALA A 276 -2.33 -29.96 -12.54
CA ALA A 276 -3.69 -29.98 -13.08
C ALA A 276 -4.24 -31.40 -13.14
N THR A 277 -5.41 -31.62 -12.55
CA THR A 277 -6.07 -32.93 -12.46
C THR A 277 -7.35 -32.95 -13.30
N ASP A 278 -7.46 -33.92 -14.21
CA ASP A 278 -8.66 -34.14 -15.03
C ASP A 278 -9.80 -34.84 -14.26
N SER A 279 -10.99 -34.85 -14.88
CA SER A 279 -12.18 -35.57 -14.41
C SER A 279 -12.03 -37.10 -14.28
N ALA A 280 -11.03 -37.71 -14.92
CA ALA A 280 -10.67 -39.13 -14.78
C ALA A 280 -9.63 -39.38 -13.65
N GLY A 281 -9.14 -38.32 -13.01
CA GLY A 281 -8.22 -38.35 -11.88
C GLY A 281 -6.73 -38.48 -12.24
N ARG A 282 -6.30 -38.21 -13.48
CA ARG A 282 -4.86 -38.11 -13.79
C ARG A 282 -4.39 -36.69 -13.62
N THR A 283 -3.08 -36.56 -13.45
CA THR A 283 -2.45 -35.30 -13.06
C THR A 283 -1.23 -35.03 -13.92
N GLY A 284 -1.23 -33.90 -14.62
CA GLY A 284 -0.06 -33.32 -15.25
C GLY A 284 0.55 -32.23 -14.36
N THR A 285 1.85 -31.96 -14.51
CA THR A 285 2.54 -30.92 -13.75
C THR A 285 3.52 -30.11 -14.60
N CYS A 286 3.79 -28.87 -14.18
CA CYS A 286 4.92 -28.08 -14.63
C CYS A 286 5.59 -27.40 -13.43
N VAL A 287 6.85 -27.00 -13.59
CA VAL A 287 7.63 -26.30 -12.57
C VAL A 287 8.21 -25.04 -13.18
N THR A 288 8.16 -23.92 -12.45
CA THR A 288 8.85 -22.66 -12.79
C THR A 288 9.75 -22.21 -11.65
N SER A 289 10.92 -21.65 -11.97
CA SER A 289 11.81 -21.04 -10.98
C SER A 289 11.54 -19.54 -10.88
N ILE A 290 11.21 -19.06 -9.68
CA ILE A 290 10.94 -17.64 -9.41
C ILE A 290 11.92 -17.11 -8.38
N ASP A 291 12.84 -16.24 -8.80
CA ASP A 291 13.76 -15.54 -7.89
C ASP A 291 13.12 -14.24 -7.39
N VAL A 292 13.00 -14.08 -6.08
CA VAL A 292 12.44 -12.89 -5.43
C VAL A 292 13.53 -12.04 -4.81
N LEU A 293 13.72 -10.85 -5.36
CA LEU A 293 14.63 -9.83 -4.86
C LEU A 293 13.90 -8.83 -3.96
N GLU A 294 14.58 -8.29 -2.95
CA GLU A 294 14.02 -7.23 -2.08
C GLU A 294 14.69 -5.87 -2.31
N ALA A 295 13.91 -4.90 -2.80
CA ALA A 295 14.33 -3.51 -2.99
C ALA A 295 13.17 -2.56 -2.69
N TYR A 296 13.07 -2.12 -1.43
CA TYR A 296 11.91 -1.38 -0.96
C TYR A 296 11.91 0.08 -1.38
N ALA A 297 10.73 0.71 -1.42
CA ALA A 297 10.61 2.14 -1.71
C ALA A 297 11.35 3.01 -0.67
N PRO A 298 12.08 4.07 -1.09
CA PRO A 298 12.64 5.06 -0.18
C PRO A 298 11.57 6.05 0.28
N THR A 299 11.78 6.68 1.44
CA THR A 299 10.83 7.59 2.09
C THR A 299 11.43 8.99 2.27
N GLY A 300 10.64 9.94 2.79
CA GLY A 300 11.11 11.29 3.12
C GLY A 300 11.65 12.11 1.94
N VAL A 301 11.18 11.82 0.73
CA VAL A 301 11.69 12.44 -0.51
C VAL A 301 11.33 13.92 -0.57
N ARG A 302 12.34 14.77 -0.79
CA ARG A 302 12.24 16.22 -0.62
C ARG A 302 13.17 16.99 -1.57
N LEU A 303 12.74 18.19 -1.96
CA LEU A 303 13.55 19.16 -2.68
C LEU A 303 14.40 19.95 -1.66
N VAL A 304 15.70 19.67 -1.60
CA VAL A 304 16.63 20.31 -0.65
C VAL A 304 17.40 21.49 -1.24
N SER A 305 17.53 21.57 -2.56
CA SER A 305 18.13 22.74 -3.21
C SER A 305 17.68 22.90 -4.66
N ALA A 306 17.63 24.14 -5.12
CA ALA A 306 17.54 24.47 -6.54
C ALA A 306 18.52 25.59 -6.90
N THR A 307 18.99 25.59 -8.14
CA THR A 307 19.86 26.65 -8.66
C THR A 307 19.43 27.06 -10.06
N LEU A 308 19.16 28.35 -10.27
CA LEU A 308 18.95 28.91 -11.60
C LEU A 308 20.30 29.01 -12.33
N ARG A 309 20.34 28.48 -13.55
CA ARG A 309 21.56 28.38 -14.37
C ARG A 309 21.56 29.52 -15.39
N GLY A 310 22.75 29.97 -15.79
CA GLY A 310 22.91 31.06 -16.77
C GLY A 310 22.38 30.79 -18.18
N ASP A 311 21.96 29.55 -18.47
CA ASP A 311 21.27 29.15 -19.71
C ASP A 311 19.74 29.09 -19.55
N GLY A 312 19.20 29.58 -18.43
CA GLY A 312 17.78 29.56 -18.09
C GLY A 312 17.26 28.19 -17.63
N SER A 313 18.09 27.15 -17.50
CA SER A 313 17.65 25.89 -16.88
C SER A 313 17.71 25.96 -15.34
N THR A 314 17.01 25.06 -14.67
CA THR A 314 17.11 24.92 -13.20
C THR A 314 17.79 23.61 -12.85
N ARG A 315 18.84 23.64 -12.03
CA ARG A 315 19.34 22.44 -11.35
C ARG A 315 18.49 22.20 -10.11
N VAL A 316 18.17 20.94 -9.84
CA VAL A 316 17.42 20.52 -8.65
C VAL A 316 18.19 19.43 -7.93
N THR A 317 18.28 19.51 -6.60
CA THR A 317 18.76 18.42 -5.74
C THR A 317 17.59 17.84 -4.97
N ILE A 318 17.35 16.54 -5.19
CA ILE A 318 16.39 15.75 -4.43
C ILE A 318 17.15 14.94 -3.38
N ALA A 319 16.63 14.93 -2.15
CA ALA A 319 17.12 14.12 -1.06
C ALA A 319 16.05 13.11 -0.61
N TRP A 320 16.46 12.01 0.02
CA TRP A 320 15.58 10.94 0.52
C TRP A 320 16.23 10.16 1.66
N GLU A 321 15.40 9.40 2.38
CA GLU A 321 15.81 8.51 3.46
C GLU A 321 16.12 7.11 2.96
N GLY A 322 17.04 6.41 3.64
CA GLY A 322 17.48 5.08 3.22
C GLY A 322 16.35 4.05 3.14
N ALA A 323 16.19 3.41 1.99
CA ALA A 323 15.28 2.27 1.85
C ALA A 323 15.81 1.00 2.57
N GLY A 324 14.91 0.05 2.82
CA GLY A 324 15.29 -1.33 3.14
C GLY A 324 15.49 -2.20 1.89
N GLY A 325 15.47 -3.52 2.09
CA GLY A 325 15.66 -4.52 1.03
C GLY A 325 17.11 -5.00 0.96
N ALA A 326 17.30 -6.32 1.01
CA ALA A 326 18.61 -6.95 1.04
C ALA A 326 19.37 -6.82 -0.30
N ASP A 327 18.64 -6.78 -1.41
CA ASP A 327 19.16 -6.88 -2.78
C ASP A 327 19.38 -5.51 -3.45
N ARG A 328 19.15 -4.42 -2.70
CA ARG A 328 19.38 -3.05 -3.16
C ARG A 328 20.85 -2.82 -3.56
N THR A 329 21.04 -2.49 -4.84
CA THR A 329 22.32 -2.07 -5.42
C THR A 329 22.45 -0.54 -5.52
N GLY A 330 21.34 0.17 -5.70
CA GLY A 330 21.34 1.63 -5.93
C GLY A 330 19.97 2.27 -5.89
N TYR A 331 19.91 3.50 -6.42
CA TYR A 331 18.68 4.24 -6.66
C TYR A 331 18.70 4.89 -8.05
N ALA A 332 17.54 5.04 -8.67
CA ALA A 332 17.30 5.92 -9.81
C ALA A 332 16.52 7.15 -9.36
N LEU A 333 17.01 8.34 -9.73
CA LEU A 333 16.20 9.56 -9.68
C LEU A 333 15.39 9.65 -10.97
N GLU A 334 14.07 9.74 -10.85
CA GLU A 334 13.16 9.84 -11.99
C GLU A 334 12.34 11.12 -11.94
N ARG A 335 11.99 11.63 -13.12
CA ARG A 335 11.23 12.87 -13.30
C ARG A 335 10.03 12.65 -14.22
N ALA A 336 8.92 13.29 -13.92
CA ALA A 336 7.69 13.27 -14.72
C ALA A 336 7.10 14.68 -14.91
N PRO A 337 6.27 14.90 -15.94
CA PRO A 337 5.50 16.14 -16.11
C PRO A 337 4.28 16.24 -15.19
N ALA A 338 3.84 15.12 -14.59
CA ALA A 338 2.66 15.00 -13.73
C ALA A 338 2.88 13.86 -12.70
N PRO A 339 2.10 13.77 -11.60
CA PRO A 339 2.32 12.74 -10.57
C PRO A 339 2.14 11.31 -11.10
N GLY A 340 1.30 11.12 -12.11
CA GLY A 340 1.05 9.81 -12.75
C GLY A 340 2.09 9.39 -13.79
N GLY A 341 3.14 10.20 -14.03
CA GLY A 341 4.09 9.95 -15.12
C GLY A 341 3.72 10.65 -16.44
N PRO A 342 4.25 10.16 -17.59
CA PRO A 342 5.25 9.10 -17.70
C PRO A 342 6.57 9.51 -17.02
N TRP A 343 7.24 8.53 -16.41
CA TRP A 343 8.48 8.73 -15.67
C TRP A 343 9.70 8.57 -16.58
N THR A 344 10.70 9.43 -16.39
CA THR A 344 11.98 9.41 -17.12
C THR A 344 13.13 9.36 -16.13
N ARG A 345 14.00 8.35 -16.25
CA ARG A 345 15.23 8.23 -15.46
C ARG A 345 16.21 9.35 -15.80
N ILE A 346 16.61 10.12 -14.78
CA ILE A 346 17.56 11.23 -14.90
C ILE A 346 18.98 10.78 -14.61
N THR A 347 19.16 10.01 -13.52
CA THR A 347 20.47 9.47 -13.13
C THR A 347 20.30 8.27 -12.21
N THR A 348 21.36 7.47 -12.04
CA THR A 348 21.46 6.40 -11.05
C THR A 348 22.61 6.67 -10.08
N VAL A 349 22.41 6.32 -8.82
CA VAL A 349 23.38 6.51 -7.74
C VAL A 349 23.52 5.23 -6.91
N GLY A 350 24.65 5.05 -6.23
CA GLY A 350 24.89 3.85 -5.42
C GLY A 350 24.03 3.76 -4.16
N ARG A 351 23.85 2.55 -3.62
CA ARG A 351 23.00 2.23 -2.44
C ARG A 351 23.16 3.11 -1.19
N ASN A 352 24.32 3.75 -1.01
CA ASN A 352 24.61 4.60 0.14
C ASN A 352 24.31 6.09 -0.12
N ALA A 353 23.93 6.47 -1.35
CA ALA A 353 23.50 7.83 -1.64
C ALA A 353 22.17 8.15 -0.94
N ARG A 354 21.98 9.44 -0.66
CA ARG A 354 20.76 10.05 -0.10
C ARG A 354 20.35 11.33 -0.82
N THR A 355 21.15 11.74 -1.80
CA THR A 355 20.91 12.90 -2.64
C THR A 355 21.25 12.56 -4.10
N ALA A 356 20.52 13.17 -5.03
CA ALA A 356 20.81 13.12 -6.45
C ALA A 356 20.38 14.43 -7.11
N ASN A 357 21.16 14.83 -8.12
CA ASN A 357 20.94 16.07 -8.84
C ASN A 357 20.26 15.76 -10.18
N ASP A 358 19.18 16.47 -10.47
CA ASP A 358 18.81 16.77 -11.84
C ASP A 358 19.66 17.98 -12.31
N PRO A 359 20.61 17.78 -13.23
CA PRO A 359 21.48 18.86 -13.68
C PRO A 359 20.76 19.89 -14.55
N ARG A 360 19.57 19.55 -15.09
CA ARG A 360 18.84 20.36 -16.07
C ARG A 360 17.33 20.03 -16.08
N MET A 361 16.59 20.73 -15.23
CA MET A 361 15.13 20.81 -15.28
C MET A 361 14.69 21.90 -16.28
N ASP A 362 14.24 21.46 -17.45
CA ASP A 362 13.54 22.30 -18.43
C ASP A 362 12.02 22.12 -18.29
N GLY A 363 11.27 23.23 -18.32
CA GLY A 363 9.80 23.23 -18.19
C GLY A 363 9.25 24.33 -17.28
N GLY A 364 8.05 24.06 -16.74
CA GLY A 364 7.44 24.75 -15.60
C GLY A 364 7.50 23.83 -14.36
N GLU A 365 6.38 23.23 -13.98
CA GLU A 365 6.30 22.22 -12.91
C GLU A 365 6.84 20.84 -13.34
N ARG A 366 7.47 20.12 -12.40
CA ARG A 366 7.90 18.71 -12.54
C ARG A 366 7.69 17.95 -11.23
N HIS A 367 7.50 16.64 -11.38
CA HIS A 367 7.47 15.69 -10.27
C HIS A 367 8.75 14.86 -10.27
N TYR A 368 9.29 14.59 -9.09
CA TYR A 368 10.45 13.73 -8.87
C TYR A 368 10.10 12.59 -7.93
N ARG A 369 10.58 11.39 -8.23
CA ARG A 369 10.54 10.24 -7.34
C ARG A 369 11.89 9.53 -7.34
N VAL A 370 12.14 8.74 -6.32
CA VAL A 370 13.34 7.91 -6.20
C VAL A 370 12.91 6.45 -6.23
N VAL A 371 13.49 5.67 -7.13
CA VAL A 371 13.23 4.23 -7.30
C VAL A 371 14.43 3.46 -6.79
N THR A 372 14.24 2.50 -5.89
CA THR A 372 15.32 1.61 -5.44
C THR A 372 15.63 0.58 -6.53
N LEU A 373 16.90 0.25 -6.73
CA LEU A 373 17.35 -0.68 -7.77
C LEU A 373 17.85 -1.99 -7.17
N ALA A 374 17.49 -3.13 -7.79
CA ALA A 374 17.99 -4.47 -7.49
C ALA A 374 18.75 -5.02 -8.72
N GLY A 375 20.04 -4.73 -8.81
CA GLY A 375 20.84 -5.10 -9.99
C GLY A 375 20.40 -4.35 -11.24
N ALA A 376 19.79 -5.07 -12.18
CA ALA A 376 19.18 -4.52 -13.40
C ALA A 376 17.68 -4.19 -13.25
N TRP A 377 17.05 -4.62 -12.15
CA TRP A 377 15.63 -4.49 -11.92
C TRP A 377 15.27 -3.24 -11.12
N ASP A 378 14.10 -2.68 -11.41
CA ASP A 378 13.52 -1.60 -10.63
C ASP A 378 12.68 -2.20 -9.48
N GLY A 379 12.86 -1.66 -8.27
CA GLY A 379 12.07 -1.99 -7.09
C GLY A 379 11.09 -0.87 -6.74
N GLY A 380 10.86 -0.69 -5.43
CA GLY A 380 9.90 0.28 -4.94
C GLY A 380 10.25 1.73 -5.30
N ALA A 381 9.24 2.45 -5.75
CA ALA A 381 9.29 3.88 -6.01
C ALA A 381 8.72 4.68 -4.82
N SER A 382 9.35 5.79 -4.49
CA SER A 382 8.84 6.73 -3.48
C SER A 382 7.57 7.45 -3.94
N GLU A 383 6.89 8.07 -2.98
CA GLU A 383 6.01 9.21 -3.26
C GLU A 383 6.75 10.32 -4.03
N SER A 384 6.00 11.10 -4.81
CA SER A 384 6.59 12.16 -5.64
C SER A 384 6.65 13.51 -4.93
N VAL A 385 7.78 14.21 -5.05
CA VAL A 385 7.91 15.63 -4.67
C VAL A 385 7.81 16.52 -5.91
N ARG A 386 7.16 17.69 -5.76
CA ARG A 386 7.10 18.71 -6.81
C ARG A 386 8.31 19.63 -6.77
N ALA A 387 8.74 20.10 -7.94
CA ALA A 387 9.63 21.23 -8.10
C ALA A 387 9.19 22.11 -9.28
N TYR A 388 9.41 23.41 -9.16
CA TYR A 388 9.17 24.38 -10.24
C TYR A 388 10.48 24.85 -10.83
N ALA A 389 10.58 24.87 -12.16
CA ALA A 389 11.66 25.55 -12.84
C ALA A 389 11.54 27.07 -12.64
N LEU A 390 12.70 27.70 -12.47
CA LEU A 390 12.83 29.05 -11.95
C LEU A 390 12.95 30.09 -13.06
N ASP A 391 12.48 31.29 -12.77
CA ASP A 391 12.93 32.49 -13.47
C ASP A 391 13.41 33.53 -12.46
N ALA A 392 14.16 34.52 -12.94
CA ALA A 392 14.71 35.59 -12.15
C ALA A 392 14.21 36.95 -12.64
N ALA A 393 13.86 37.80 -11.68
CA ALA A 393 13.51 39.18 -11.93
C ALA A 393 14.16 40.06 -10.85
N GLY A 394 14.04 41.38 -11.01
CA GLY A 394 14.54 42.32 -10.01
C GLY A 394 13.84 43.67 -10.10
N TYR A 395 13.84 44.40 -9.01
CA TYR A 395 13.38 45.79 -8.97
C TYR A 395 14.35 46.66 -8.18
N ASP A 396 14.49 47.90 -8.62
CA ASP A 396 15.30 48.97 -8.03
C ASP A 396 14.47 50.25 -8.16
N LEU A 397 13.61 50.50 -7.17
CA LEU A 397 12.78 51.69 -7.10
C LEU A 397 13.50 52.73 -6.24
N ARG A 398 14.00 53.80 -6.87
CA ARG A 398 14.84 54.82 -6.23
C ARG A 398 14.05 56.09 -5.91
N GLY A 399 14.37 56.72 -4.78
CA GLY A 399 13.70 57.94 -4.31
C GLY A 399 12.49 57.67 -3.43
N GLU A 400 12.34 56.44 -2.94
CA GLU A 400 11.18 55.98 -2.18
C GLU A 400 11.18 56.54 -0.75
N SER A 401 10.00 56.88 -0.24
CA SER A 401 9.82 57.37 1.13
C SER A 401 9.38 56.24 2.04
N VAL A 402 10.29 55.78 2.89
CA VAL A 402 10.03 54.75 3.91
C VAL A 402 9.84 55.44 5.27
N PRO A 403 8.80 55.09 6.06
CA PRO A 403 8.62 55.66 7.40
C PRO A 403 9.85 55.45 8.30
N THR A 404 10.08 56.40 9.19
CA THR A 404 11.27 56.54 10.08
C THR A 404 12.63 56.67 9.39
N VAL A 405 12.78 56.30 8.12
CA VAL A 405 14.00 56.57 7.33
C VAL A 405 14.12 58.08 7.02
N PRO A 406 15.20 58.77 7.42
CA PRO A 406 15.31 60.23 7.34
C PRO A 406 15.73 60.76 5.96
N PHE A 407 15.72 59.92 4.92
CA PHE A 407 16.07 60.26 3.54
C PHE A 407 15.23 59.44 2.56
N ALA A 408 15.08 59.94 1.33
CA ALA A 408 14.56 59.14 0.23
C ALA A 408 15.56 58.01 -0.07
N THR A 409 15.06 56.78 -0.13
CA THR A 409 15.88 55.57 -0.21
C THR A 409 15.50 54.71 -1.42
N THR A 410 15.87 53.44 -1.41
CA THR A 410 15.62 52.51 -2.51
C THR A 410 14.92 51.26 -2.02
N LEU A 411 13.85 50.84 -2.70
CA LEU A 411 13.33 49.49 -2.61
C LEU A 411 14.04 48.63 -3.66
N TYR A 412 15.05 47.88 -3.23
CA TYR A 412 15.81 46.95 -4.07
C TYR A 412 15.46 45.50 -3.72
N GLY A 413 15.22 44.66 -4.72
CA GLY A 413 14.93 43.24 -4.50
C GLY A 413 15.34 42.32 -5.65
N VAL A 414 16.00 41.23 -5.29
CA VAL A 414 16.36 40.09 -6.16
C VAL A 414 15.25 39.06 -6.06
N VAL A 415 14.52 38.85 -7.15
CA VAL A 415 13.34 37.97 -7.20
C VAL A 415 13.69 36.60 -7.79
N ARG A 416 13.10 35.56 -7.23
CA ARG A 416 13.04 34.19 -7.74
C ARG A 416 11.61 33.69 -7.67
N HIS A 417 11.14 33.04 -8.73
CA HIS A 417 9.78 32.52 -8.79
C HIS A 417 9.67 31.32 -9.73
N PRO A 418 8.63 30.50 -9.60
CA PRO A 418 8.19 29.59 -10.65
C PRO A 418 8.07 30.33 -11.98
N ARG A 419 8.77 29.84 -13.01
CA ARG A 419 8.81 30.44 -14.35
C ARG A 419 7.43 30.51 -14.99
N ASP A 420 6.69 29.42 -14.89
CA ASP A 420 5.28 29.42 -15.22
C ASP A 420 4.48 29.78 -13.97
N LEU A 421 3.94 31.01 -13.96
CA LEU A 421 3.07 31.49 -12.89
C LEU A 421 1.61 31.05 -13.06
N SER A 422 1.28 30.23 -14.08
CA SER A 422 -0.09 29.88 -14.44
C SER A 422 -0.85 29.14 -13.33
N ALA A 423 -0.17 28.26 -12.59
CA ALA A 423 -0.71 27.44 -11.50
C ALA A 423 -0.80 28.16 -10.13
N GLY A 424 -0.39 29.43 -10.07
CA GLY A 424 -0.53 30.27 -8.88
C GLY A 424 -1.99 30.66 -8.54
N PRO A 425 -2.21 31.43 -7.47
CA PRO A 425 -1.23 32.30 -6.83
C PRO A 425 -0.30 31.59 -5.83
N TYR A 426 0.96 32.03 -5.80
CA TYR A 426 2.01 31.48 -4.93
C TYR A 426 2.24 32.36 -3.69
N PRO A 427 2.46 31.78 -2.49
CA PRO A 427 2.78 32.56 -1.29
C PRO A 427 4.06 33.39 -1.46
N LEU A 428 4.13 34.56 -0.81
CA LEU A 428 5.29 35.45 -0.85
C LEU A 428 6.28 35.14 0.30
N VAL A 429 7.57 35.10 -0.02
CA VAL A 429 8.66 35.02 0.95
C VAL A 429 9.59 36.23 0.77
N LEU A 430 9.75 37.06 1.80
CA LEU A 430 10.76 38.13 1.82
C LEU A 430 11.96 37.71 2.68
N LEU A 431 13.17 37.79 2.13
CA LEU A 431 14.44 37.53 2.82
C LEU A 431 15.17 38.86 3.04
N LEU A 432 15.51 39.20 4.29
CA LEU A 432 16.23 40.42 4.64
C LEU A 432 17.63 40.10 5.20
N HIS A 433 18.67 40.61 4.54
CA HIS A 433 20.04 40.49 5.03
C HIS A 433 20.31 41.38 6.27
N GLY A 434 21.35 41.01 7.02
CA GLY A 434 21.79 41.72 8.22
C GLY A 434 22.57 43.01 7.96
N ASN A 435 23.27 43.47 8.98
CA ASN A 435 24.17 44.62 8.88
C ASN A 435 25.59 44.13 8.54
N HIS A 436 26.07 44.46 7.35
CA HIS A 436 27.41 44.11 6.88
C HIS A 436 28.03 45.28 6.09
N GLY A 437 29.28 45.17 5.65
CA GLY A 437 29.88 46.12 4.72
C GLY A 437 29.04 46.28 3.43
N ILE A 438 29.15 47.44 2.78
CA ILE A 438 28.41 47.73 1.52
C ILE A 438 29.33 48.07 0.34
N CYS A 439 30.64 48.17 0.60
CA CYS A 439 31.66 48.52 -0.39
C CYS A 439 32.77 47.47 -0.41
N ARG A 440 33.00 46.84 -1.56
CA ARG A 440 34.05 45.85 -1.79
C ARG A 440 35.08 46.38 -2.80
N ARG A 441 36.38 46.10 -2.63
CA ARG A 441 37.41 46.65 -3.53
C ARG A 441 37.26 46.12 -4.97
N THR A 442 37.10 44.81 -5.11
CA THR A 442 36.80 44.12 -6.37
C THR A 442 35.76 43.01 -6.11
N PRO A 443 35.01 42.54 -7.12
CA PRO A 443 34.02 41.46 -6.93
C PRO A 443 34.60 40.16 -6.33
N THR A 444 35.91 39.95 -6.48
CA THR A 444 36.65 38.76 -6.02
C THR A 444 37.27 38.90 -4.64
N ASP A 445 37.29 40.08 -4.02
CA ASP A 445 37.80 40.22 -2.65
C ASP A 445 36.82 39.66 -1.62
N ASP A 446 37.34 39.26 -0.46
CA ASP A 446 36.55 38.72 0.66
C ASP A 446 36.28 39.76 1.76
N GLU A 447 37.01 40.89 1.76
CA GLU A 447 36.82 42.00 2.71
C GLU A 447 35.80 43.03 2.20
N ASP A 448 34.74 43.22 2.97
CA ASP A 448 33.74 44.26 2.78
C ASP A 448 33.89 45.41 3.79
N PHE A 449 33.80 46.63 3.29
CA PHE A 449 34.01 47.86 4.05
C PHE A 449 32.70 48.59 4.30
N CYS A 450 32.60 49.25 5.46
CA CYS A 450 31.45 50.08 5.76
C CYS A 450 31.47 51.39 4.96
N GLY A 451 30.40 51.61 4.20
CA GLY A 451 30.03 52.89 3.62
C GLY A 451 28.65 53.31 4.14
N THR A 452 28.36 54.61 4.17
CA THR A 452 27.03 55.12 4.55
C THR A 452 26.31 55.59 3.29
N SER A 453 25.44 54.76 2.72
CA SER A 453 24.60 55.13 1.57
C SER A 453 23.21 55.62 1.98
N GLN A 454 22.48 56.22 1.03
CA GLN A 454 21.04 56.46 1.08
C GLN A 454 20.25 55.43 0.25
N ASP A 455 20.91 54.72 -0.66
CA ASP A 455 20.34 53.73 -1.57
C ASP A 455 21.04 52.35 -1.45
N HIS A 456 20.86 51.48 -2.43
CA HIS A 456 21.48 50.15 -2.48
C HIS A 456 23.00 50.19 -2.75
N GLU A 457 23.52 51.24 -3.39
CA GLU A 457 24.87 51.26 -3.95
C GLU A 457 25.94 51.63 -2.92
N CYS A 458 27.19 51.19 -3.16
CA CYS A 458 28.35 51.73 -2.46
C CYS A 458 28.54 53.22 -2.84
N PRO A 459 28.65 54.15 -1.87
CA PRO A 459 28.77 55.58 -2.14
C PRO A 459 30.17 56.02 -2.66
N ASP A 460 31.16 55.12 -2.66
CA ASP A 460 32.53 55.39 -3.11
C ASP A 460 32.83 54.62 -4.40
N GLY A 461 32.82 55.32 -5.53
CA GLY A 461 33.06 54.73 -6.87
C GLY A 461 34.46 54.14 -7.12
N ARG A 462 35.32 54.05 -6.10
CA ARG A 462 36.56 53.24 -6.13
C ARG A 462 36.31 51.78 -5.75
N PHE A 463 35.12 51.47 -5.22
CA PHE A 463 34.68 50.17 -4.76
C PHE A 463 33.44 49.75 -5.57
N VAL A 464 33.14 48.45 -5.58
CA VAL A 464 31.86 47.91 -6.06
C VAL A 464 30.90 47.74 -4.87
N THR A 465 29.59 47.74 -5.14
CA THR A 465 28.59 47.42 -4.12
C THR A 465 28.75 45.99 -3.64
N THR A 466 28.79 45.78 -2.32
CA THR A 466 28.71 44.45 -1.71
C THR A 466 27.32 43.87 -1.97
N PRO A 467 27.20 42.71 -2.65
CA PRO A 467 25.91 42.16 -3.09
C PRO A 467 25.22 41.37 -1.95
N ASN A 468 24.91 42.09 -0.87
CA ASN A 468 24.37 41.53 0.38
C ASN A 468 23.02 40.81 0.22
N ALA A 469 22.19 41.24 -0.74
CA ALA A 469 20.88 40.64 -1.01
C ALA A 469 21.03 39.38 -1.89
N GLU A 470 21.85 39.46 -2.93
CA GLU A 470 22.22 38.36 -3.81
C GLU A 470 22.83 37.20 -3.01
N GLY A 471 23.50 37.51 -1.90
CA GLY A 471 24.02 36.54 -0.95
C GLY A 471 23.00 35.56 -0.34
N LEU A 472 21.70 35.85 -0.42
CA LEU A 472 20.60 34.95 -0.04
C LEU A 472 19.81 34.41 -1.26
N ALA A 473 20.27 34.69 -2.49
CA ALA A 473 19.57 34.26 -3.70
C ALA A 473 19.52 32.73 -3.85
N TYR A 474 20.51 31.98 -3.34
CA TYR A 474 20.46 30.51 -3.32
C TYR A 474 19.24 30.00 -2.52
N LEU A 475 18.99 30.59 -1.35
CA LEU A 475 17.83 30.24 -0.51
C LEU A 475 16.52 30.64 -1.20
N ALA A 476 16.50 31.81 -1.87
CA ALA A 476 15.38 32.25 -2.68
C ALA A 476 15.11 31.30 -3.87
N GLU A 477 16.14 30.76 -4.53
CA GLU A 477 16.01 29.78 -5.61
C GLU A 477 15.41 28.47 -5.11
N THR A 478 15.91 27.96 -3.98
CA THR A 478 15.40 26.72 -3.37
C THR A 478 13.94 26.84 -2.93
N VAL A 479 13.56 27.89 -2.20
CA VAL A 479 12.14 28.04 -1.80
C VAL A 479 11.26 28.42 -2.99
N ALA A 480 11.74 29.17 -3.99
CA ALA A 480 10.96 29.41 -5.20
C ALA A 480 10.64 28.11 -5.95
N ALA A 481 11.59 27.18 -6.00
CA ALA A 481 11.39 25.87 -6.62
C ALA A 481 10.45 24.96 -5.79
N GLN A 482 10.27 25.23 -4.50
CA GLN A 482 9.25 24.61 -3.64
C GLN A 482 7.83 25.22 -3.84
N GLY A 483 7.69 26.28 -4.66
CA GLY A 483 6.40 26.87 -5.01
C GLY A 483 6.08 28.18 -4.29
N TYR A 484 7.05 29.09 -4.22
CA TYR A 484 6.92 30.41 -3.59
C TYR A 484 7.39 31.51 -4.54
N VAL A 485 6.89 32.74 -4.38
CA VAL A 485 7.60 33.92 -4.93
C VAL A 485 8.54 34.42 -3.84
N ALA A 486 9.84 34.31 -4.09
CA ALA A 486 10.88 34.58 -3.11
C ALA A 486 11.67 35.83 -3.50
N VAL A 487 11.94 36.71 -2.52
CA VAL A 487 12.54 38.01 -2.78
C VAL A 487 13.60 38.28 -1.73
N SER A 488 14.87 38.32 -2.13
CA SER A 488 15.92 38.85 -1.26
C SER A 488 15.99 40.36 -1.42
N ILE A 489 15.69 41.09 -0.35
CA ILE A 489 15.65 42.56 -0.34
C ILE A 489 16.96 43.14 0.22
N SER A 490 17.38 44.29 -0.31
CA SER A 490 18.57 44.97 0.21
C SER A 490 18.21 46.03 1.25
N ALA A 491 18.95 45.99 2.36
CA ALA A 491 19.00 47.03 3.37
C ALA A 491 20.38 47.73 3.42
N ASN A 492 21.12 47.79 2.30
CA ASN A 492 22.41 48.48 2.22
C ASN A 492 22.34 49.94 2.70
N ALA A 493 21.28 50.67 2.38
CA ALA A 493 21.02 52.02 2.91
C ALA A 493 20.92 52.09 4.45
N MET A 494 20.57 50.98 5.10
CA MET A 494 20.42 50.82 6.56
C MET A 494 21.63 50.14 7.21
N ASN A 495 22.63 49.70 6.44
CA ASN A 495 23.87 49.11 6.95
C ASN A 495 24.81 50.21 7.47
N CYS A 496 25.75 49.81 8.33
CA CYS A 496 26.77 50.68 8.91
C CYS A 496 26.20 51.88 9.70
N ARG A 497 25.01 51.67 10.27
CA ARG A 497 24.28 52.60 11.16
C ARG A 497 23.94 51.87 12.44
N ASN A 498 23.91 52.54 13.60
CA ASN A 498 23.67 51.89 14.89
C ASN A 498 22.18 51.86 15.23
N GLY A 499 21.67 50.68 15.65
CA GLY A 499 20.32 50.52 16.19
C GLY A 499 19.14 50.58 15.21
N TRP A 500 19.37 50.58 13.90
CA TRP A 500 18.31 50.75 12.89
C TRP A 500 17.54 49.45 12.63
N ILE A 501 16.73 49.02 13.61
CA ILE A 501 15.83 47.86 13.51
C ILE A 501 14.43 48.30 13.08
N GLY A 502 13.88 49.35 13.69
CA GLY A 502 12.61 49.95 13.30
C GLY A 502 12.58 50.39 11.82
N GLU A 503 13.64 51.03 11.33
CA GLU A 503 13.79 51.42 9.92
C GLU A 503 13.79 50.21 8.98
N ARG A 504 14.40 49.09 9.38
CA ARG A 504 14.40 47.83 8.62
C ARG A 504 13.02 47.18 8.59
N ALA A 505 12.28 47.25 9.70
CA ALA A 505 10.89 46.77 9.76
C ALA A 505 9.94 47.63 8.90
N GLN A 506 10.17 48.95 8.84
CA GLN A 506 9.44 49.83 7.92
C GLN A 506 9.83 49.62 6.46
N LEU A 507 11.11 49.32 6.16
CA LEU A 507 11.56 48.91 4.83
C LEU A 507 10.88 47.62 4.37
N LEU A 508 10.82 46.59 5.23
CA LEU A 508 10.03 45.37 5.00
C LEU A 508 8.56 45.69 4.71
N ARG A 509 7.92 46.54 5.51
CA ARG A 509 6.53 46.97 5.27
C ARG A 509 6.36 47.72 3.94
N ALA A 510 7.32 48.55 3.54
CA ALA A 510 7.29 49.24 2.25
C ALA A 510 7.41 48.24 1.08
N HIS A 511 8.27 47.22 1.20
CA HIS A 511 8.32 46.12 0.24
C HIS A 511 6.99 45.33 0.18
N LEU A 512 6.38 45.02 1.32
CA LEU A 512 5.06 44.35 1.35
C LEU A 512 3.96 45.17 0.67
N ALA A 513 3.97 46.50 0.85
CA ALA A 513 3.06 47.40 0.14
C ALA A 513 3.31 47.38 -1.37
N GLN A 514 4.57 47.44 -1.79
CA GLN A 514 4.93 47.37 -3.21
C GLN A 514 4.55 46.03 -3.87
N TRP A 515 4.71 44.92 -3.13
CA TRP A 515 4.26 43.60 -3.58
C TRP A 515 2.73 43.49 -3.62
N ALA A 516 1.99 44.20 -2.77
CA ALA A 516 0.55 44.34 -2.88
C ALA A 516 0.13 45.04 -4.18
N GLU A 517 0.83 46.07 -4.62
CA GLU A 517 0.59 46.68 -5.94
C GLU A 517 0.91 45.72 -7.08
N TYR A 518 2.08 45.07 -7.07
CA TYR A 518 2.46 44.08 -8.09
C TYR A 518 1.46 42.92 -8.19
N ALA A 519 0.93 42.46 -7.06
CA ALA A 519 -0.07 41.39 -7.00
C ALA A 519 -1.47 41.83 -7.46
N THR A 520 -1.87 43.09 -7.24
CA THR A 520 -3.26 43.55 -7.49
C THR A 520 -3.42 44.31 -8.80
N SER A 521 -2.67 45.40 -9.01
CA SER A 521 -2.71 46.21 -10.24
C SER A 521 -1.66 45.79 -11.26
N GLY A 522 -0.53 45.25 -10.79
CA GLY A 522 0.72 45.27 -11.54
C GLY A 522 1.38 46.66 -11.48
N GLY A 523 2.58 46.78 -12.04
CA GLY A 523 3.39 48.01 -12.02
C GLY A 523 4.77 47.80 -12.62
N ALA A 524 5.49 48.88 -12.94
CA ALA A 524 6.89 48.78 -13.35
C ALA A 524 7.76 48.28 -12.17
N PRO A 525 8.81 47.46 -12.41
CA PRO A 525 9.32 47.02 -13.71
C PRO A 525 8.57 45.80 -14.30
N PHE A 526 7.70 45.14 -13.55
CA PHE A 526 7.12 43.84 -13.90
C PHE A 526 5.88 43.88 -14.80
N GLY A 527 5.30 45.04 -15.04
CA GLY A 527 4.03 45.19 -15.75
C GLY A 527 2.94 44.34 -15.09
N GLY A 528 2.38 43.40 -15.85
CA GLY A 528 1.33 42.48 -15.39
C GLY A 528 1.82 41.13 -14.84
N THR A 529 3.12 40.83 -14.84
CA THR A 529 3.66 39.47 -14.59
C THR A 529 3.16 38.84 -13.29
N PHE A 530 3.17 39.60 -12.18
CA PHE A 530 2.74 39.12 -10.87
C PHE A 530 1.25 39.35 -10.57
N ARG A 531 0.49 39.97 -11.47
CA ARG A 531 -0.90 40.37 -11.22
C ARG A 531 -1.82 39.16 -11.08
N GLY A 532 -2.39 38.97 -9.89
CA GLY A 532 -3.17 37.78 -9.52
C GLY A 532 -2.34 36.51 -9.36
N ARG A 533 -1.00 36.61 -9.28
CA ARG A 533 -0.07 35.46 -9.21
C ARG A 533 0.63 35.30 -7.86
N VAL A 534 0.49 36.26 -6.96
CA VAL A 534 1.08 36.24 -5.61
C VAL A 534 -0.05 36.23 -4.58
N ASP A 535 0.03 35.29 -3.64
CA ASP A 535 -0.90 35.17 -2.53
C ASP A 535 -0.33 35.88 -1.30
N LEU A 536 -0.89 37.05 -1.01
CA LEU A 536 -0.49 37.87 0.13
C LEU A 536 -1.26 37.54 1.42
N SER A 537 -2.24 36.63 1.37
CA SER A 537 -2.86 36.09 2.59
C SER A 537 -1.93 35.11 3.34
N ARG A 538 -0.84 34.69 2.68
CA ARG A 538 0.19 33.79 3.19
C ARG A 538 1.57 34.38 2.88
N VAL A 539 2.07 35.25 3.75
CA VAL A 539 3.42 35.82 3.66
C VAL A 539 4.33 35.18 4.71
N ALA A 540 5.53 34.76 4.28
CA ALA A 540 6.62 34.41 5.18
C ALA A 540 7.73 35.46 5.14
N LEU A 541 8.38 35.69 6.28
CA LEU A 541 9.54 36.57 6.40
C LEU A 541 10.75 35.79 6.93
N PHE A 542 11.90 35.99 6.32
CA PHE A 542 13.19 35.53 6.80
C PHE A 542 14.11 36.74 7.02
N GLY A 543 14.91 36.71 8.08
CA GLY A 543 15.85 37.78 8.33
C GLY A 543 17.14 37.28 8.99
N HIS A 544 18.29 37.80 8.57
CA HIS A 544 19.58 37.49 9.17
C HIS A 544 20.07 38.63 10.08
N SER A 545 20.60 38.35 11.27
CA SER A 545 21.23 39.35 12.15
C SER A 545 20.26 40.48 12.51
N ARG A 546 20.62 41.74 12.32
CA ARG A 546 19.69 42.88 12.44
C ARG A 546 18.45 42.80 11.53
N GLY A 547 18.55 42.07 10.42
CA GLY A 547 17.39 41.73 9.60
C GLY A 547 16.47 40.69 10.27
N GLY A 548 17.04 39.76 11.03
CA GLY A 548 16.34 38.76 11.82
C GLY A 548 15.55 39.34 12.98
N GLU A 549 16.07 40.39 13.62
CA GLU A 549 15.32 41.18 14.60
C GLU A 549 14.21 41.99 13.91
N ALA A 550 14.53 42.62 12.77
CA ALA A 550 13.57 43.45 12.03
C ALA A 550 12.35 42.66 11.50
N VAL A 551 12.51 41.40 11.07
CA VAL A 551 11.35 40.56 10.70
C VAL A 551 10.47 40.23 11.90
N ALA A 552 11.05 40.02 13.09
CA ALA A 552 10.29 39.80 14.33
C ALA A 552 9.52 41.05 14.80
N ALA A 553 9.95 42.25 14.37
CA ALA A 553 9.25 43.51 14.60
C ALA A 553 8.04 43.74 13.66
N VAL A 554 8.03 43.15 12.45
CA VAL A 554 6.98 43.40 11.45
C VAL A 554 5.54 43.15 11.95
N PRO A 555 5.23 42.11 12.76
CA PRO A 555 3.89 41.95 13.34
C PRO A 555 3.42 43.13 14.20
N ALA A 556 4.33 43.87 14.86
CA ALA A 556 3.98 45.09 15.57
C ALA A 556 3.73 46.23 14.58
N VAL A 557 4.64 46.44 13.63
CA VAL A 557 4.54 47.46 12.57
C VAL A 557 3.26 47.32 11.73
N LEU A 558 2.80 46.09 11.45
CA LEU A 558 1.55 45.82 10.73
C LEU A 558 0.29 45.95 11.59
N ARG A 559 0.38 45.85 12.93
CA ARG A 559 -0.75 46.20 13.81
C ARG A 559 -0.97 47.71 13.88
N ASP A 560 0.12 48.48 13.92
CA ASP A 560 0.05 49.94 13.99
C ASP A 560 -0.29 50.57 12.63
N ALA A 561 0.18 49.99 11.53
CA ALA A 561 -0.09 50.46 10.17
C ALA A 561 -0.42 49.30 9.19
N PRO A 562 -1.63 48.71 9.25
CA PRO A 562 -2.02 47.56 8.44
C PRO A 562 -1.91 47.77 6.93
N LEU A 563 -1.71 46.67 6.21
CA LEU A 563 -1.77 46.60 4.75
C LEU A 563 -2.94 45.68 4.33
N VAL A 564 -3.82 46.19 3.48
CA VAL A 564 -5.03 45.44 3.06
C VAL A 564 -4.64 44.23 2.23
N GLY A 565 -5.13 43.05 2.62
CA GLY A 565 -4.86 41.79 1.92
C GLY A 565 -3.48 41.17 2.17
N VAL A 566 -2.66 41.76 3.06
CA VAL A 566 -1.36 41.23 3.46
C VAL A 566 -1.47 40.60 4.86
N ASN A 567 -1.04 39.35 5.00
CA ASN A 567 -1.05 38.61 6.25
C ASN A 567 0.24 37.79 6.39
N VAL A 568 1.05 38.14 7.40
CA VAL A 568 2.30 37.44 7.72
C VAL A 568 1.98 36.25 8.62
N THR A 569 2.14 35.04 8.10
CA THR A 569 1.80 33.79 8.79
C THR A 569 3.01 33.10 9.43
N SER A 570 4.21 33.35 8.89
CA SER A 570 5.45 32.68 9.32
C SER A 570 6.64 33.65 9.33
N ILE A 571 7.47 33.56 10.37
CA ILE A 571 8.74 34.29 10.50
C ILE A 571 9.83 33.29 10.87
N PHE A 572 11.00 33.43 10.25
CA PHE A 572 12.20 32.68 10.61
C PHE A 572 13.41 33.61 10.72
N SER A 573 13.89 33.82 11.95
CA SER A 573 15.05 34.68 12.23
C SER A 573 16.33 33.87 12.29
N LEU A 574 17.31 34.18 11.45
CA LEU A 574 18.67 33.65 11.54
C LEU A 574 19.54 34.62 12.35
N ALA A 575 20.24 34.09 13.35
CA ALA A 575 21.25 34.76 14.16
C ALA A 575 20.86 36.18 14.63
N PRO A 576 19.62 36.45 15.07
CA PRO A 576 19.15 37.82 15.18
C PRO A 576 19.81 38.56 16.34
N THR A 577 20.01 39.86 16.17
CA THR A 577 20.27 40.77 17.29
C THR A 577 19.01 40.92 18.15
N ASP A 578 19.15 41.53 19.33
CA ASP A 578 18.01 41.98 20.12
C ASP A 578 18.38 43.29 20.81
N PHE A 579 18.14 44.41 20.11
CA PHE A 579 18.43 45.76 20.60
C PHE A 579 17.18 46.49 21.09
N ASP A 580 16.03 46.21 20.46
CA ASP A 580 14.76 46.90 20.69
C ASP A 580 13.75 46.06 21.51
N GLY A 581 14.03 44.77 21.77
CA GLY A 581 13.22 43.92 22.65
C GLY A 581 11.90 43.43 22.04
N TYR A 582 11.84 43.22 20.73
CA TYR A 582 10.60 42.80 20.05
C TYR A 582 10.15 41.39 20.49
N ALA A 583 8.84 41.16 20.43
CA ALA A 583 8.21 39.89 20.80
C ALA A 583 7.15 39.48 19.75
N PRO A 584 7.47 38.55 18.83
CA PRO A 584 6.55 38.16 17.77
C PRO A 584 5.38 37.33 18.32
N ARG A 585 4.17 37.68 17.86
CA ARG A 585 2.91 37.03 18.24
C ARG A 585 1.90 37.09 17.10
N ASP A 586 0.90 36.21 17.17
CA ASP A 586 -0.14 36.02 16.16
C ASP A 586 0.41 35.42 14.83
N VAL A 587 1.61 34.84 14.88
CA VAL A 587 2.44 34.37 13.77
C VAL A 587 3.24 33.14 14.20
N ALA A 588 3.57 32.21 13.30
CA ALA A 588 4.55 31.16 13.60
C ALA A 588 5.97 31.78 13.64
N TYR A 589 6.79 31.43 14.64
CA TYR A 589 8.12 32.04 14.82
C TYR A 589 9.22 31.00 15.05
N GLY A 590 10.16 30.91 14.12
CA GLY A 590 11.39 30.13 14.26
C GLY A 590 12.60 31.04 14.45
N VAL A 591 13.58 30.60 15.25
CA VAL A 591 14.90 31.22 15.34
C VAL A 591 16.01 30.18 15.19
N LEU A 592 17.04 30.48 14.39
CA LEU A 592 18.26 29.69 14.24
C LEU A 592 19.43 30.48 14.83
N LEU A 593 20.13 29.87 15.76
CA LEU A 593 21.25 30.42 16.52
C LEU A 593 22.52 29.66 16.12
N PRO A 594 23.51 30.29 15.46
CA PRO A 594 24.79 29.66 15.17
C PRO A 594 25.60 29.54 16.47
N ALA A 595 26.14 28.37 16.80
CA ALA A 595 26.87 28.21 18.07
C ALA A 595 28.22 28.93 18.07
N CYS A 596 28.87 29.06 16.91
CA CYS A 596 30.14 29.74 16.71
C CYS A 596 29.95 31.17 16.20
N ASP A 597 28.83 31.82 16.55
CA ASP A 597 28.54 33.19 16.12
C ASP A 597 29.55 34.18 16.74
N GLY A 598 30.35 34.88 15.93
CA GLY A 598 31.32 35.87 16.36
C GLY A 598 30.72 37.28 16.54
N ASP A 599 29.75 37.63 15.69
CA ASP A 599 29.09 38.95 15.66
C ASP A 599 28.04 39.11 16.77
N VAL A 600 27.23 38.06 17.01
CA VAL A 600 26.13 37.96 17.99
C VAL A 600 26.39 36.79 18.96
N ARG A 601 27.64 36.67 19.42
CA ARG A 601 28.17 35.66 20.38
C ARG A 601 27.40 35.40 21.69
N PHE A 602 26.38 36.21 22.00
CA PHE A 602 25.52 36.02 23.16
C PHE A 602 24.17 35.38 22.80
N LEU A 603 23.94 35.04 21.53
CA LEU A 603 22.78 34.33 21.02
C LEU A 603 21.44 35.04 21.32
N ASN A 604 21.45 36.38 21.20
CA ASN A 604 20.34 37.30 21.50
C ASN A 604 18.95 36.88 20.98
N GLY A 605 18.87 36.14 19.87
CA GLY A 605 17.60 35.59 19.38
C GLY A 605 16.87 34.66 20.34
N THR A 606 17.57 34.16 21.36
CA THR A 606 16.99 33.42 22.49
C THR A 606 15.96 34.25 23.25
N ASP A 607 16.24 35.54 23.47
CA ASP A 607 15.37 36.43 24.23
C ASP A 607 14.09 36.75 23.44
N ILE A 608 14.21 36.98 22.13
CA ILE A 608 13.06 37.14 21.21
C ILE A 608 12.16 35.89 21.26
N HIS A 609 12.76 34.70 21.22
CA HIS A 609 12.02 33.45 21.31
C HIS A 609 11.29 33.31 22.65
N ASP A 610 11.96 33.56 23.78
CA ASP A 610 11.36 33.42 25.10
C ASP A 610 10.26 34.45 25.36
N ARG A 611 10.43 35.71 24.94
CA ARG A 611 9.34 36.69 24.97
C ARG A 611 8.17 36.28 24.08
N SER A 612 8.42 35.61 22.94
CA SER A 612 7.33 35.07 22.09
C SER A 612 6.52 33.97 22.79
N LEU A 613 7.13 33.23 23.73
CA LEU A 613 6.47 32.18 24.52
C LEU A 613 5.61 32.72 25.68
N ALA A 614 5.72 34.01 26.03
CA ALA A 614 4.91 34.63 27.08
C ALA A 614 3.43 34.77 26.70
N PHE A 615 3.11 34.80 25.39
CA PHE A 615 1.75 34.90 24.89
C PHE A 615 1.02 33.53 24.93
N ASP A 616 -0.30 33.57 24.84
CA ASP A 616 -1.15 32.39 24.62
C ASP A 616 -1.45 32.26 23.11
N ASP A 617 -0.40 31.88 22.36
CA ASP A 617 -0.44 31.71 20.91
C ASP A 617 -0.21 30.24 20.58
N PRO A 618 -1.18 29.52 19.97
CA PRO A 618 -1.04 28.10 19.64
C PRO A 618 -0.11 27.84 18.44
N ARG A 619 0.33 28.88 17.73
CA ARG A 619 1.17 28.73 16.54
C ARG A 619 2.58 28.26 16.90
N PRO A 620 3.24 27.45 16.04
CA PRO A 620 4.59 26.96 16.26
C PRO A 620 5.60 28.03 16.69
N ARG A 621 6.41 27.67 17.67
CA ARG A 621 7.61 28.34 18.16
C ARG A 621 8.76 27.35 18.11
N ALA A 622 9.84 27.72 17.45
CA ALA A 622 11.05 26.90 17.39
C ALA A 622 12.29 27.75 17.67
N GLN A 623 13.24 27.20 18.41
CA GLN A 623 14.59 27.72 18.57
C GLN A 623 15.56 26.59 18.28
N VAL A 624 16.46 26.81 17.32
CA VAL A 624 17.47 25.85 16.87
C VAL A 624 18.83 26.42 17.21
N LEU A 625 19.64 25.71 18.00
CA LEU A 625 21.08 25.95 18.00
C LEU A 625 21.75 25.00 17.01
N PHE A 626 22.60 25.53 16.14
CA PHE A 626 23.42 24.76 15.22
C PHE A 626 24.87 24.78 15.71
N ALA A 627 25.36 23.64 16.22
CA ALA A 627 26.75 23.52 16.64
C ALA A 627 27.70 23.74 15.45
N GLY A 628 28.83 24.41 15.69
CA GLY A 628 29.85 24.64 14.67
C GLY A 628 29.57 25.77 13.66
N ALA A 629 28.34 26.26 13.54
CA ALA A 629 28.01 27.31 12.57
C ALA A 629 28.43 28.72 13.05
N ASN A 630 29.04 29.52 12.17
CA ASN A 630 29.36 30.94 12.39
C ASN A 630 28.26 31.88 11.88
N HIS A 631 28.40 33.20 12.07
CA HIS A 631 27.42 34.19 11.62
C HIS A 631 27.39 34.30 10.09
N ASN A 632 28.56 34.45 9.46
CA ASN A 632 28.64 34.94 8.10
C ASN A 632 28.21 33.94 7.03
N PHE A 633 28.59 32.67 7.17
CA PHE A 633 28.59 31.73 6.04
C PHE A 633 27.20 31.33 5.52
N PHE A 634 26.10 31.68 6.20
CA PHE A 634 24.75 31.55 5.65
C PHE A 634 24.49 32.48 4.45
N ASN A 635 25.27 33.54 4.28
CA ASN A 635 25.25 34.42 3.12
C ASN A 635 26.41 34.05 2.17
N THR A 636 26.15 33.86 0.86
CA THR A 636 27.21 33.45 -0.08
C THR A 636 28.25 34.54 -0.37
N GLU A 637 27.96 35.77 0.03
CA GLU A 637 28.82 36.93 -0.22
C GLU A 637 29.55 37.41 1.03
N TRP A 638 29.22 36.89 2.23
CA TRP A 638 29.97 37.17 3.47
C TRP A 638 30.98 36.04 3.67
N ARG A 639 32.21 36.26 3.17
CA ARG A 639 33.19 35.18 2.93
C ARG A 639 34.21 35.00 4.05
N ILE A 640 34.23 35.91 5.02
CA ILE A 640 35.14 35.86 6.18
C ILE A 640 34.50 35.03 7.30
N ASP A 641 35.30 34.16 7.91
CA ASP A 641 34.91 33.49 9.16
C ASP A 641 34.96 34.49 10.33
N ASP A 642 33.80 34.83 10.90
CA ASP A 642 33.69 35.73 12.05
C ASP A 642 34.15 35.11 13.38
N ASN A 643 34.29 33.78 13.45
CA ASN A 643 34.89 33.08 14.60
C ASN A 643 36.35 32.67 14.35
N GLY A 644 37.00 33.12 13.27
CA GLY A 644 38.37 32.72 12.92
C GLY A 644 39.48 33.02 13.95
N ASP A 645 39.17 33.64 15.10
CA ASP A 645 40.06 33.77 16.26
C ASP A 645 39.74 32.82 17.44
N GLY A 646 38.74 31.94 17.28
CA GLY A 646 38.29 30.92 18.23
C GLY A 646 37.60 31.45 19.49
N ARG A 647 37.10 32.70 19.50
CA ARG A 647 36.53 33.29 20.73
C ARG A 647 35.17 32.75 21.13
N SER A 648 34.30 32.43 20.17
CA SER A 648 32.99 31.85 20.48
C SER A 648 33.17 30.34 20.68
N CYS A 649 33.52 29.59 19.62
CA CYS A 649 33.74 28.14 19.71
C CYS A 649 35.17 27.71 19.33
N ASP A 650 35.51 26.46 19.62
CA ASP A 650 36.73 25.83 19.13
C ASP A 650 36.65 25.68 17.60
N VAL A 651 37.64 26.23 16.89
CA VAL A 651 37.72 26.23 15.41
C VAL A 651 37.70 24.82 14.79
N SER A 652 38.02 23.78 15.57
CA SER A 652 37.91 22.39 15.10
C SER A 652 36.47 21.88 14.97
N LEU A 653 35.49 22.64 15.48
CA LEU A 653 34.06 22.36 15.37
C LEU A 653 33.40 23.09 14.21
N GLU A 654 34.12 24.01 13.53
CA GLU A 654 33.52 24.93 12.55
C GLU A 654 32.94 24.21 11.34
N VAL A 655 31.70 24.59 10.99
CA VAL A 655 30.96 24.03 9.86
C VAL A 655 31.15 24.92 8.64
N GLY A 656 31.83 24.41 7.62
CA GLY A 656 32.09 25.17 6.39
C GLY A 656 30.81 25.65 5.70
N GLY A 657 30.88 26.83 5.06
CA GLY A 657 29.70 27.51 4.54
C GLY A 657 28.75 26.74 3.61
N PRO A 658 29.20 25.82 2.73
CA PRO A 658 28.28 24.96 1.98
C PRO A 658 27.36 24.13 2.89
N ALA A 659 27.88 23.60 3.99
CA ALA A 659 27.10 22.82 4.96
C ALA A 659 26.15 23.71 5.77
N GLN A 660 26.59 24.91 6.19
CA GLN A 660 25.70 25.89 6.83
C GLN A 660 24.49 26.26 5.96
N ARG A 661 24.74 26.48 4.66
CA ARG A 661 23.68 26.82 3.70
C ARG A 661 22.77 25.64 3.38
N GLY A 662 23.32 24.43 3.21
CA GLY A 662 22.53 23.23 2.96
C GLY A 662 21.63 22.83 4.14
N MET A 663 22.11 23.01 5.37
CA MET A 663 21.29 22.91 6.58
C MET A 663 20.14 23.94 6.55
N LEU A 664 20.45 25.21 6.24
CA LEU A 664 19.44 26.27 6.23
C LEU A 664 18.37 26.03 5.15
N GLU A 665 18.74 25.58 3.94
CA GLU A 665 17.78 25.21 2.90
C GLU A 665 16.83 24.09 3.36
N GLY A 666 17.37 23.03 3.97
CA GLY A 666 16.58 21.90 4.46
C GLY A 666 15.64 22.27 5.61
N VAL A 667 16.15 22.98 6.63
CA VAL A 667 15.39 23.37 7.82
C VAL A 667 14.35 24.46 7.49
N PHE A 668 14.73 25.50 6.74
CA PHE A 668 13.80 26.57 6.37
C PHE A 668 12.72 26.08 5.39
N GLY A 669 13.07 25.22 4.42
CA GLY A 669 12.11 24.58 3.53
C GLY A 669 11.05 23.77 4.29
N ALA A 670 11.47 22.92 5.23
CA ALA A 670 10.55 22.14 6.08
C ALA A 670 9.71 23.02 7.01
N TRP A 671 10.28 24.11 7.55
CA TRP A 671 9.56 25.11 8.34
C TRP A 671 8.46 25.80 7.51
N LEU A 672 8.78 26.26 6.30
CA LEU A 672 7.80 26.89 5.41
C LEU A 672 6.68 25.90 5.02
N ALA A 673 7.03 24.66 4.69
CA ALA A 673 6.08 23.63 4.27
C ALA A 673 4.99 23.34 5.32
N GLY A 674 5.33 23.37 6.62
CA GLY A 674 4.33 23.26 7.70
C GLY A 674 3.60 24.57 8.00
N THR A 675 4.33 25.68 8.11
CA THR A 675 3.79 26.92 8.71
C THR A 675 3.06 27.84 7.73
N VAL A 676 3.42 27.87 6.44
CA VAL A 676 2.80 28.82 5.49
C VAL A 676 1.44 28.36 4.96
N PRO A 677 1.22 27.09 4.56
CA PRO A 677 -0.06 26.68 3.96
C PRO A 677 -1.23 26.70 4.93
N THR A 678 -1.00 26.30 6.18
CA THR A 678 -2.05 26.01 7.18
C THR A 678 -1.77 26.53 8.58
N GLY A 679 -0.56 27.05 8.86
CA GLY A 679 -0.13 27.36 10.22
C GLY A 679 0.11 26.12 11.10
N ALA A 680 0.20 24.93 10.49
CA ALA A 680 0.35 23.66 11.20
C ALA A 680 1.76 23.48 11.78
N LEU A 681 1.89 22.47 12.64
CA LEU A 681 3.18 22.01 13.16
C LEU A 681 4.11 21.61 11.99
N PRO A 682 5.40 21.99 12.01
CA PRO A 682 6.37 21.56 11.00
C PRO A 682 6.71 20.06 11.17
N GLU A 683 7.52 19.53 10.26
CA GLU A 683 8.01 18.14 10.32
C GLU A 683 8.67 17.81 11.67
N ALA A 684 8.54 16.55 12.12
CA ALA A 684 8.98 16.07 13.43
C ALA A 684 10.43 16.45 13.80
N PHE A 685 11.35 16.46 12.83
CA PHE A 685 12.75 16.83 13.06
C PHE A 685 12.93 18.32 13.42
N VAL A 686 12.08 19.20 12.89
CA VAL A 686 12.03 20.65 13.21
C VAL A 686 11.46 20.90 14.62
N ARG A 687 10.89 19.86 15.24
CA ARG A 687 10.32 19.87 16.60
C ARG A 687 11.16 19.07 17.61
N ALA A 688 12.25 18.44 17.16
CA ALA A 688 13.04 17.42 17.86
C ALA A 688 12.28 16.17 18.35
N ASP A 689 11.15 15.84 17.71
CA ASP A 689 10.48 14.55 17.92
C ASP A 689 11.16 13.41 17.12
N ALA A 690 12.08 13.76 16.21
CA ALA A 690 12.84 12.85 15.35
C ALA A 690 14.26 13.43 15.07
N PRO A 691 15.26 12.58 14.74
CA PRO A 691 16.56 13.06 14.26
C PRO A 691 16.44 13.80 12.92
N THR A 692 17.49 14.54 12.56
CA THR A 692 17.63 15.12 11.22
C THR A 692 17.55 14.01 10.15
N PRO A 693 16.79 14.21 9.06
CA PRO A 693 16.72 13.24 7.96
C PRO A 693 18.10 13.01 7.31
N GLU A 694 18.45 11.75 7.02
CA GLU A 694 19.71 11.35 6.37
C GLU A 694 19.92 12.07 5.03
N GLY A 695 18.82 12.40 4.33
CA GLY A 695 18.85 13.21 3.12
C GLY A 695 19.31 14.66 3.32
N ILE A 696 19.02 15.27 4.47
CA ILE A 696 19.45 16.64 4.78
C ILE A 696 20.91 16.66 5.23
N ASP A 697 21.33 15.72 6.09
CA ASP A 697 22.75 15.56 6.47
C ASP A 697 23.64 15.31 5.23
N ALA A 698 23.19 14.45 4.31
CA ALA A 698 23.89 14.20 3.05
C ALA A 698 23.88 15.39 2.07
N TRP A 699 22.90 16.30 2.17
CA TRP A 699 22.90 17.55 1.40
C TRP A 699 23.88 18.57 1.99
N ALA A 700 23.88 18.76 3.31
CA ALA A 700 24.86 19.57 3.99
C ALA A 700 26.29 19.00 3.86
N GLY A 701 26.44 17.70 3.62
CA GLY A 701 27.72 17.02 3.46
C GLY A 701 28.38 16.60 4.78
N THR A 702 27.66 16.73 5.89
CA THR A 702 28.07 16.34 7.25
C THR A 702 26.82 16.09 8.09
N PRO A 703 26.86 15.17 9.09
CA PRO A 703 25.84 15.10 10.12
C PRO A 703 25.67 16.43 10.84
N LEU A 704 24.44 16.83 11.12
CA LEU A 704 24.10 18.13 11.74
C LEU A 704 23.78 17.98 13.24
N ASP A 705 24.62 18.53 14.14
CA ASP A 705 24.28 18.69 15.57
C ASP A 705 23.35 19.91 15.74
N LEU A 706 22.06 19.62 15.67
CA LEU A 706 20.96 20.57 15.83
C LEU A 706 20.25 20.34 17.16
N ARG A 707 20.12 21.40 17.95
CA ARG A 707 19.57 21.33 19.31
C ARG A 707 18.38 22.25 19.45
N TRP A 708 17.25 21.69 19.83
CA TRP A 708 15.96 22.34 19.63
C TRP A 708 15.25 22.66 20.94
N THR A 709 14.65 23.84 20.97
CA THR A 709 13.45 24.10 21.76
C THR A 709 12.25 24.20 20.82
N TYR A 710 11.11 23.66 21.23
CA TYR A 710 9.86 23.73 20.47
C TYR A 710 8.65 23.94 21.40
N ALA A 711 7.70 24.77 20.97
CA ALA A 711 6.39 24.89 21.59
C ALA A 711 5.32 25.19 20.54
N ALA A 712 4.09 24.76 20.79
CA ALA A 712 2.91 25.13 19.99
C ALA A 712 1.70 25.20 20.93
N GLU A 713 0.54 24.74 20.49
CA GLU A 713 -0.64 24.52 21.33
C GLU A 713 -0.25 23.68 22.57
N ARG A 714 -0.49 24.25 23.76
CA ARG A 714 -0.08 23.65 25.04
C ARG A 714 -0.88 24.15 26.22
N LEU A 715 -1.21 23.25 27.15
CA LEU A 715 -1.60 23.61 28.51
C LEU A 715 -0.33 23.86 29.33
N ARG A 716 -0.03 25.13 29.62
CA ARG A 716 1.05 25.49 30.55
C ARG A 716 0.69 25.01 31.97
N VAL A 717 1.41 24.01 32.44
CA VAL A 717 1.33 23.53 33.82
C VAL A 717 2.11 24.48 34.71
N ASP A 718 3.38 24.73 34.36
CA ASP A 718 4.22 25.73 34.99
C ASP A 718 5.23 26.32 34.02
N ASP A 719 5.18 27.64 33.83
CA ASP A 719 6.21 28.39 33.12
C ASP A 719 7.19 29.09 34.08
N LEU A 720 7.00 28.91 35.39
CA LEU A 720 7.73 29.55 36.47
C LEU A 720 7.65 31.08 36.44
N GLU A 721 6.57 31.62 35.88
CA GLU A 721 6.26 33.04 35.85
C GLU A 721 4.91 33.30 36.52
N GLY A 722 4.89 33.91 37.71
CA GLY A 722 3.62 34.28 38.36
C GLY A 722 3.71 34.47 39.88
N PRO A 723 2.59 34.88 40.49
CA PRO A 723 2.49 34.96 41.95
C PRO A 723 2.43 33.56 42.56
N GLY A 724 3.32 33.26 43.51
CA GLY A 724 3.37 31.97 44.21
C GLY A 724 4.42 30.99 43.67
N THR A 725 5.01 31.25 42.50
CA THR A 725 6.16 30.49 42.00
C THR A 725 7.34 30.57 42.97
N PRO A 726 8.07 29.47 43.25
CA PRO A 726 7.94 28.14 42.64
C PRO A 726 6.99 27.19 43.38
N GLY A 727 6.34 27.60 44.48
CA GLY A 727 5.48 26.71 45.28
C GLY A 727 4.09 26.44 44.68
N THR A 728 3.62 27.30 43.79
CA THR A 728 2.34 27.17 43.08
C THR A 728 2.53 27.44 41.60
N ASN A 729 1.87 26.65 40.75
CA ASN A 729 2.00 26.68 39.29
C ASN A 729 0.83 27.40 38.60
N ARG A 730 0.80 27.38 37.26
CA ARG A 730 -0.20 28.10 36.44
C ARG A 730 -1.62 27.55 36.53
N LEU A 731 -1.77 26.30 36.97
CA LEU A 731 -3.08 25.68 37.24
C LEU A 731 -3.61 26.03 38.64
N GLY A 732 -2.82 26.76 39.46
CA GLY A 732 -3.12 27.02 40.87
C GLY A 732 -2.74 25.85 41.79
N GLU A 733 -2.10 24.82 41.25
CA GLU A 733 -1.74 23.60 41.95
C GLU A 733 -0.35 23.71 42.60
N ALA A 734 -0.12 22.87 43.61
CA ALA A 734 1.14 22.88 44.35
C ALA A 734 2.27 22.21 43.55
N ASN A 735 3.48 22.80 43.66
CA ASN A 735 4.72 22.13 43.29
C ASN A 735 5.46 21.68 44.53
N ALA A 736 6.16 20.55 44.44
CA ALA A 736 6.96 20.00 45.53
C ALA A 736 8.37 19.63 45.05
N PHE A 737 9.39 20.13 45.75
CA PHE A 737 10.79 19.85 45.48
C PHE A 737 11.39 19.10 46.68
N SER A 738 11.80 17.84 46.48
CA SER A 738 12.29 16.96 47.55
C SER A 738 13.63 16.30 47.18
N GLY A 739 14.52 16.17 48.16
CA GLY A 739 15.83 15.52 48.00
C GLY A 739 16.90 16.34 47.26
N TRP A 740 16.56 17.53 46.74
CA TRP A 740 17.52 18.44 46.09
C TRP A 740 18.49 19.07 47.10
N SER A 741 19.75 19.26 46.71
CA SER A 741 20.70 20.10 47.45
C SER A 741 20.51 21.60 47.13
N THR A 742 19.89 21.91 45.99
CA THR A 742 19.41 23.25 45.63
C THR A 742 18.14 23.10 44.79
N ALA A 743 17.07 23.78 45.18
CA ALA A 743 15.83 23.88 44.42
C ALA A 743 15.29 25.31 44.54
N GLU A 744 15.77 26.19 43.66
CA GLU A 744 15.54 27.65 43.76
C GLU A 744 15.05 28.20 42.42
N ARG A 745 14.04 29.09 42.45
CA ARG A 745 13.64 29.87 41.27
C ARG A 745 14.70 30.93 41.00
N CYS A 746 15.14 31.01 39.75
CA CYS A 746 15.99 32.07 39.24
C CYS A 746 15.34 32.78 38.05
N PHE A 747 15.87 33.95 37.70
CA PHE A 747 15.53 34.75 36.52
C PHE A 747 16.76 35.59 36.17
N ASP A 748 17.02 35.83 34.88
CA ASP A 748 18.18 36.62 34.40
C ASP A 748 19.50 36.11 35.06
N ASN A 749 20.45 37.01 35.34
CA ASN A 749 21.73 36.76 36.00
C ASN A 749 21.66 35.98 37.32
N ALA A 750 20.49 35.86 37.99
CA ALA A 750 20.33 34.99 39.15
C ALA A 750 20.40 33.50 38.79
N CYS A 751 20.13 33.13 37.53
CA CYS A 751 20.38 31.78 37.01
C CYS A 751 21.87 31.51 36.76
N GLY A 752 22.67 32.56 36.63
CA GLY A 752 24.11 32.53 36.42
C GLY A 752 24.54 33.33 35.19
N SER A 753 25.81 33.73 35.11
CA SER A 753 26.36 34.55 34.02
C SER A 753 26.52 33.82 32.67
N ARG A 754 25.83 32.69 32.52
CA ARG A 754 25.75 31.86 31.30
C ARG A 754 24.32 31.68 30.81
N TYR A 755 23.35 32.28 31.47
CA TYR A 755 21.93 32.15 31.15
C TYR A 755 21.49 33.27 30.18
N PRO A 756 21.26 32.98 28.88
CA PRO A 756 20.94 33.98 27.85
C PRO A 756 19.43 34.03 27.59
N HIS A 757 18.63 33.98 28.65
CA HIS A 757 17.20 33.70 28.59
C HIS A 757 16.42 34.72 29.42
N GLU A 758 15.54 35.49 28.80
CA GLU A 758 14.53 36.31 29.47
C GLU A 758 13.37 35.47 30.06
N ARG A 759 13.69 34.50 30.92
CA ARG A 759 12.70 33.59 31.51
C ARG A 759 13.02 33.14 32.93
N GLY A 760 11.99 32.73 33.65
CA GLY A 760 12.07 32.07 34.93
C GLY A 760 12.44 30.59 34.77
N ALA A 761 13.36 30.12 35.61
CA ALA A 761 13.77 28.73 35.64
C ALA A 761 13.97 28.23 37.07
N MET A 762 13.89 26.92 37.28
CA MET A 762 14.30 26.27 38.52
C MET A 762 15.75 25.83 38.39
N ILE A 763 16.63 26.32 39.25
CA ILE A 763 17.92 25.70 39.52
C ILE A 763 17.67 24.44 40.35
N LEU A 764 17.89 23.28 39.75
CA LEU A 764 17.71 21.98 40.39
C LEU A 764 19.06 21.26 40.46
N SER A 765 19.66 21.20 41.65
CA SER A 765 20.95 20.56 41.90
C SER A 765 20.84 19.47 42.95
N TRP A 766 21.62 18.41 42.81
CA TRP A 766 21.62 17.27 43.72
C TRP A 766 23.01 16.71 43.96
N ASP A 767 23.20 16.15 45.16
CA ASP A 767 24.40 15.43 45.58
C ASP A 767 23.95 14.29 46.52
N GLY A 768 23.36 13.26 45.90
CA GLY A 768 22.54 12.27 46.60
C GLY A 768 21.60 11.52 45.65
N GLY A 769 20.96 10.45 46.15
CA GLY A 769 20.15 9.56 45.32
C GLY A 769 18.71 10.04 45.13
N GLY A 770 18.35 10.38 43.89
CA GLY A 770 16.96 10.40 43.41
C GLY A 770 16.04 11.51 43.94
N PRO A 771 16.44 12.79 43.84
CA PRO A 771 15.53 13.92 44.11
C PRO A 771 14.35 13.92 43.14
N VAL A 772 13.26 14.57 43.54
CA VAL A 772 12.01 14.70 42.77
C VAL A 772 11.55 16.15 42.76
N ALA A 773 11.25 16.67 41.58
CA ALA A 773 10.44 17.87 41.38
C ALA A 773 9.06 17.41 40.87
N SER A 774 7.98 17.74 41.57
CA SER A 774 6.61 17.33 41.27
C SER A 774 5.76 18.56 41.01
N PHE A 775 4.98 18.55 39.93
CA PHE A 775 4.11 19.63 39.47
C PHE A 775 2.67 19.11 39.45
N GLY A 776 1.82 19.63 40.34
CA GLY A 776 0.42 19.21 40.44
C GLY A 776 -0.39 19.59 39.20
N LEU A 777 -1.30 18.69 38.79
CA LEU A 777 -2.17 18.85 37.63
C LEU A 777 -3.66 19.03 37.99
N GLY A 778 -4.05 18.88 39.26
CA GLY A 778 -5.40 19.22 39.73
C GLY A 778 -6.55 18.39 39.14
N GLY A 779 -6.24 17.29 38.45
CA GLY A 779 -7.22 16.51 37.68
C GLY A 779 -7.37 16.96 36.22
N ALA A 780 -6.41 17.73 35.66
CA ALA A 780 -6.44 18.19 34.28
C ALA A 780 -6.61 17.06 33.25
N ASP A 781 -7.35 17.34 32.17
CA ASP A 781 -7.60 16.39 31.10
C ASP A 781 -6.41 16.34 30.12
N GLY A 782 -5.73 15.19 30.09
CA GLY A 782 -4.63 14.84 29.20
C GLY A 782 -5.03 14.13 27.91
N SER A 783 -6.33 13.96 27.64
CA SER A 783 -6.81 13.22 26.47
C SER A 783 -6.61 13.97 25.14
N GLY A 784 -6.70 15.30 25.16
CA GLY A 784 -6.47 16.18 24.01
C GLY A 784 -5.01 16.60 23.79
N TRP A 785 -4.05 15.97 24.47
CA TRP A 785 -2.63 16.33 24.43
C TRP A 785 -1.74 15.15 24.02
N ASP A 786 -0.80 15.34 23.09
CA ASP A 786 0.06 14.26 22.59
C ASP A 786 1.32 14.01 23.45
N THR A 787 1.82 15.03 24.15
CA THR A 787 3.08 14.95 24.92
C THR A 787 3.00 15.64 26.29
N VAL A 788 3.78 15.15 27.25
CA VAL A 788 4.26 15.96 28.39
C VAL A 788 5.54 16.65 27.92
N SER A 789 5.57 17.98 27.95
CA SER A 789 6.68 18.80 27.48
C SER A 789 7.34 19.56 28.64
N MET A 790 8.64 19.79 28.55
CA MET A 790 9.41 20.64 29.45
C MET A 790 10.70 21.12 28.78
N ARG A 791 11.21 22.29 29.17
CA ARG A 791 12.52 22.79 28.71
C ARG A 791 13.58 22.57 29.78
N VAL A 792 14.71 21.98 29.38
CA VAL A 792 15.81 21.60 30.27
C VAL A 792 17.16 22.10 29.75
N VAL A 793 18.05 22.48 30.66
CA VAL A 793 19.49 22.70 30.39
C VAL A 793 20.33 21.83 31.29
N SER A 794 21.34 21.17 30.73
CA SER A 794 22.46 20.64 31.52
C SER A 794 23.41 21.78 31.92
N ARG A 795 23.36 22.22 33.18
CA ARG A 795 24.07 23.44 33.62
C ARG A 795 25.58 23.32 33.62
N ARG A 796 26.28 24.44 33.48
CA ARG A 796 27.73 24.54 33.67
C ARG A 796 28.04 24.52 35.17
N SER A 797 28.23 23.32 35.71
CA SER A 797 28.37 23.10 37.15
C SER A 797 29.37 22.00 37.47
N VAL A 798 30.07 22.12 38.60
CA VAL A 798 30.96 21.07 39.14
C VAL A 798 30.21 19.78 39.50
N PHE A 799 28.89 19.86 39.70
CA PHE A 799 28.04 18.69 39.87
C PHE A 799 27.95 17.85 38.58
N ASN A 800 28.02 18.47 37.40
CA ASN A 800 27.97 17.79 36.10
C ASN A 800 29.35 17.42 35.54
N SER A 801 30.44 17.63 36.27
CA SER A 801 31.79 17.30 35.78
C SER A 801 31.92 15.80 35.46
N GLY A 802 32.15 15.47 34.20
CA GLY A 802 32.21 14.10 33.68
C GLY A 802 30.86 13.54 33.20
N ALA A 803 29.84 14.38 33.00
CA ALA A 803 28.64 14.03 32.28
C ALA A 803 28.74 14.40 30.80
N ASP A 804 28.33 13.50 29.91
CA ASP A 804 28.23 13.74 28.47
C ASP A 804 26.77 14.05 28.04
N GLU A 805 25.80 13.59 28.84
CA GLU A 805 24.36 13.84 28.68
C GLU A 805 23.64 13.88 30.05
N GLN A 806 22.40 14.37 30.06
CA GLN A 806 21.49 14.31 31.21
C GLN A 806 20.38 13.29 30.96
N VAL A 807 20.35 12.26 31.80
CA VAL A 807 19.30 11.24 31.76
C VAL A 807 18.51 11.30 33.06
N PHE A 808 17.19 11.45 32.94
CA PHE A 808 16.27 11.50 34.08
C PHE A 808 14.97 10.79 33.76
N ARG A 809 14.13 10.55 34.77
CA ARG A 809 12.78 10.03 34.57
C ARG A 809 11.76 11.16 34.58
N VAL A 810 10.87 11.15 33.59
CA VAL A 810 9.58 11.83 33.67
C VAL A 810 8.56 10.81 34.14
N ILE A 811 7.78 11.16 35.16
CA ILE A 811 6.74 10.31 35.73
C ILE A 811 5.41 11.05 35.58
N LEU A 812 4.42 10.40 34.99
CA LEU A 812 3.06 10.90 34.91
C LEU A 812 2.19 10.12 35.90
N GLU A 813 1.57 10.83 36.83
CA GLU A 813 0.62 10.31 37.81
C GLU A 813 -0.80 10.74 37.44
N ASP A 814 -1.78 9.84 37.51
CA ASP A 814 -3.20 10.16 37.37
C ASP A 814 -3.89 10.44 38.71
N ALA A 815 -5.11 10.97 38.68
CA ALA A 815 -5.87 11.34 39.88
C ALA A 815 -6.30 10.13 40.75
N ALA A 816 -6.03 8.89 40.31
CA ALA A 816 -6.19 7.68 41.11
C ALA A 816 -4.85 7.16 41.69
N GLY A 817 -3.74 7.86 41.46
CA GLY A 817 -2.40 7.50 41.94
C GLY A 817 -1.71 6.41 41.11
N ARG A 818 -2.21 6.08 39.91
CA ARG A 818 -1.45 5.22 38.97
C ARG A 818 -0.35 6.05 38.33
N ARG A 819 0.84 5.47 38.21
CA ARG A 819 2.06 6.17 37.81
C ARG A 819 2.76 5.45 36.67
N ALA A 820 3.01 6.16 35.57
CA ALA A 820 3.82 5.70 34.45
C ALA A 820 5.15 6.44 34.43
N ALA A 821 6.28 5.75 34.22
CA ALA A 821 7.61 6.37 34.21
C ALA A 821 8.36 6.07 32.91
N VAL A 822 8.91 7.11 32.29
CA VAL A 822 9.69 7.05 31.04
C VAL A 822 11.03 7.73 31.28
N ARG A 823 12.14 7.17 30.77
CA ARG A 823 13.45 7.83 30.84
C ARG A 823 13.59 8.77 29.64
N THR A 824 14.23 9.93 29.82
CA THR A 824 14.47 10.85 28.71
C THR A 824 15.23 10.20 27.56
N SER A 825 16.28 9.42 27.87
CA SER A 825 17.07 8.66 26.90
C SER A 825 16.28 7.65 26.05
N ASP A 826 15.06 7.28 26.45
CA ASP A 826 14.19 6.40 25.66
C ASP A 826 13.39 7.20 24.60
N VAL A 827 13.55 8.52 24.55
CA VAL A 827 12.77 9.46 23.73
C VAL A 827 13.64 10.52 23.04
N THR A 828 14.57 11.16 23.77
CA THR A 828 15.48 12.18 23.23
C THR A 828 16.75 12.31 24.09
N THR A 829 17.85 12.68 23.46
CA THR A 829 19.12 12.99 24.16
C THR A 829 19.12 14.43 24.64
N VAL A 830 19.62 14.66 25.86
CA VAL A 830 19.84 16.01 26.42
C VAL A 830 21.35 16.17 26.66
N PRO A 831 22.17 16.58 25.66
CA PRO A 831 23.62 16.62 25.80
C PRO A 831 24.11 17.55 26.91
N HIS A 832 25.27 17.24 27.49
CA HIS A 832 25.91 18.11 28.47
C HIS A 832 26.61 19.28 27.79
N LEU A 833 26.04 20.48 27.96
CA LEU A 833 26.53 21.75 27.43
C LEU A 833 26.68 21.77 25.90
N TYR A 834 26.87 22.97 25.38
CA TYR A 834 27.12 23.20 23.97
C TYR A 834 28.62 23.23 23.70
N PRO A 835 29.06 22.78 22.51
CA PRO A 835 30.47 22.73 22.16
C PRO A 835 30.92 24.14 21.76
N HIS A 836 31.16 24.95 22.79
CA HIS A 836 31.46 26.39 22.76
C HIS A 836 32.53 26.65 23.83
N ASN A 837 33.44 27.60 23.62
CA ASN A 837 34.51 27.88 24.59
C ASN A 837 33.96 28.50 25.88
N ASP A 838 32.79 29.13 25.79
CA ASP A 838 32.11 29.72 26.95
C ASP A 838 30.61 29.40 26.93
N PRO A 839 30.21 28.14 27.17
CA PRO A 839 28.90 27.65 26.77
C PRO A 839 27.77 28.36 27.52
N LEU A 840 26.82 28.85 26.73
CA LEU A 840 25.59 29.46 27.20
C LEU A 840 24.56 28.36 27.50
N GLU A 841 23.77 28.59 28.54
CA GLU A 841 22.78 27.65 29.08
C GLU A 841 21.48 27.72 28.27
N ILE A 842 21.56 27.35 26.98
CA ILE A 842 20.44 27.33 26.03
C ILE A 842 19.50 26.14 26.33
N PHE A 843 18.20 26.38 26.48
CA PHE A 843 17.21 25.31 26.70
C PHE A 843 17.03 24.39 25.49
N GLN A 844 16.88 23.08 25.78
CA GLN A 844 16.30 22.10 24.87
C GLN A 844 14.91 21.67 25.36
N THR A 845 13.99 21.35 24.46
CA THR A 845 12.69 20.79 24.83
C THR A 845 12.73 19.27 24.87
N VAL A 846 12.34 18.70 26.00
CA VAL A 846 12.07 17.28 26.19
C VAL A 846 10.57 17.07 26.06
N ARG A 847 10.14 16.31 25.05
CA ARG A 847 8.75 15.96 24.81
C ARG A 847 8.58 14.45 25.00
N VAL A 848 7.81 14.03 26.00
CA VAL A 848 7.54 12.61 26.28
C VAL A 848 6.13 12.26 25.80
N PRO A 849 5.97 11.40 24.77
CA PRO A 849 4.67 11.02 24.25
C PRO A 849 3.78 10.31 25.28
N PHE A 850 2.47 10.60 25.26
CA PHE A 850 1.49 9.84 26.04
C PHE A 850 1.46 8.35 25.68
N ALA A 851 1.80 7.99 24.45
CA ALA A 851 1.98 6.60 24.02
C ALA A 851 3.05 5.87 24.85
N SER A 852 4.16 6.54 25.19
CA SER A 852 5.24 5.96 26.02
C SER A 852 4.80 5.73 27.46
N PHE A 853 4.00 6.64 28.03
CA PHE A 853 3.39 6.44 29.35
C PHE A 853 2.36 5.30 29.36
N LEU A 854 1.52 5.19 28.33
CA LEU A 854 0.55 4.10 28.18
C LEU A 854 1.24 2.74 27.93
N ALA A 855 2.34 2.69 27.19
CA ALA A 855 3.14 1.48 27.04
C ALA A 855 3.76 1.02 28.38
N ALA A 856 4.24 1.98 29.19
CA ALA A 856 4.76 1.70 30.53
C ALA A 856 3.66 1.34 31.55
N THR A 857 2.42 1.83 31.38
CA THR A 857 1.28 1.54 32.26
C THR A 857 -0.04 1.65 31.47
N PRO A 858 -0.52 0.53 30.87
CA PRO A 858 -1.71 0.54 30.01
C PRO A 858 -3.01 0.96 30.70
N GLY A 859 -3.04 0.95 32.03
CA GLY A 859 -4.18 1.36 32.84
C GLY A 859 -4.15 2.82 33.30
N LEU A 860 -3.25 3.67 32.82
CA LEU A 860 -3.17 5.09 33.22
C LEU A 860 -4.37 5.89 32.67
N ASP A 861 -5.10 6.61 33.52
CA ASP A 861 -6.23 7.44 33.10
C ASP A 861 -5.77 8.83 32.67
N ARG A 862 -5.73 9.03 31.35
CA ARG A 862 -5.39 10.33 30.74
C ARG A 862 -6.45 11.40 30.93
N SER A 863 -7.71 11.06 31.23
CA SER A 863 -8.78 12.05 31.36
C SER A 863 -8.70 12.87 32.65
N ARG A 864 -7.93 12.41 33.64
CA ARG A 864 -7.78 13.06 34.95
C ARG A 864 -6.37 12.88 35.50
N LEU A 865 -5.48 13.81 35.18
CA LEU A 865 -4.08 13.73 35.58
C LEU A 865 -3.84 14.33 36.99
N GLY A 866 -3.00 13.67 37.79
CA GLY A 866 -2.66 14.06 39.16
C GLY A 866 -1.43 14.94 39.24
N ALA A 867 -0.30 14.51 38.66
CA ALA A 867 0.96 15.26 38.66
C ALA A 867 1.92 14.83 37.53
N VAL A 868 2.83 15.72 37.15
CA VAL A 868 4.06 15.40 36.40
C VAL A 868 5.24 15.52 37.34
N GLU A 869 6.11 14.51 37.39
CA GLU A 869 7.35 14.53 38.17
C GLU A 869 8.59 14.37 37.30
N VAL A 870 9.64 15.09 37.67
CA VAL A 870 11.01 14.94 37.15
C VAL A 870 11.88 14.35 38.25
N ARG A 871 12.51 13.20 37.99
CA ARG A 871 13.30 12.44 38.98
C ARG A 871 14.70 12.09 38.48
N MET A 872 15.71 12.49 39.26
CA MET A 872 17.13 12.30 38.94
C MET A 872 17.70 11.03 39.60
N ASP A 873 17.15 9.86 39.27
CA ASP A 873 17.53 8.56 39.85
C ASP A 873 18.02 7.53 38.80
N VAL A 874 18.43 8.01 37.62
CA VAL A 874 18.95 7.23 36.49
C VAL A 874 20.21 7.89 35.91
N GLY A 875 20.83 7.31 34.87
CA GLY A 875 22.04 7.85 34.23
C GLY A 875 23.37 7.60 34.96
N GLY A 876 23.36 6.93 36.13
CA GLY A 876 24.58 6.59 36.87
C GLY A 876 25.21 7.76 37.67
N TYR A 877 24.87 9.01 37.34
CA TYR A 877 25.31 10.20 38.04
C TYR A 877 24.62 10.34 39.42
N ARG A 878 25.39 10.24 40.50
CA ARG A 878 24.90 10.44 41.89
C ARG A 878 24.70 11.91 42.27
N ARG A 879 25.08 12.83 41.39
CA ARG A 879 25.04 14.28 41.57
C ARG A 879 24.86 14.94 40.21
N GLY A 880 24.32 16.15 40.18
CA GLY A 880 24.12 16.91 38.94
C GLY A 880 23.47 18.26 39.18
N SER A 881 23.26 19.02 38.10
CA SER A 881 22.60 20.33 38.11
C SER A 881 21.92 20.62 36.78
N VAL A 882 20.63 20.95 36.80
CA VAL A 882 19.87 21.35 35.60
C VAL A 882 19.14 22.67 35.83
N LEU A 883 18.80 23.35 34.74
CA LEU A 883 17.68 24.28 34.71
C LEU A 883 16.45 23.56 34.17
N LEU A 884 15.28 23.87 34.72
CA LEU A 884 13.97 23.39 34.25
C LEU A 884 13.01 24.57 34.12
N THR A 885 12.25 24.64 33.02
CA THR A 885 11.15 25.59 32.80
C THR A 885 10.10 25.01 31.82
N ASP A 886 9.04 25.74 31.52
CA ASP A 886 8.03 25.40 30.49
C ASP A 886 7.40 23.99 30.64
N VAL A 887 7.08 23.55 31.86
CA VAL A 887 6.35 22.28 32.07
C VAL A 887 4.93 22.43 31.51
N ALA A 888 4.53 21.54 30.60
CA ALA A 888 3.28 21.63 29.86
C ALA A 888 2.74 20.27 29.42
N LEU A 889 1.46 20.22 29.07
CA LEU A 889 0.92 19.22 28.13
C LEU A 889 0.85 19.89 26.75
N ALA A 890 1.30 19.24 25.68
CA ALA A 890 1.48 19.90 24.37
C ALA A 890 1.27 18.97 23.16
N ASN A 891 0.87 19.58 22.04
CA ASN A 891 0.69 18.96 20.71
C ASN A 891 1.87 19.31 19.76
#